data_AF-A0A0B5IIB4-F1
#
_entry.id   AF-A0A0B5IIB4-F1
#
_cell.length_a   1.000
_cell.length_b   1.000
_cell.length_c   1.000
_cell.angle_alpha   90.00
_cell.angle_beta   90.00
_cell.angle_gamma   90.00
#
_symmetry.space_group_name_H-M   'P 1'
#
loop_
_entity.id
_entity.type
_entity.pdbx_description
1 polymer ?
#
loop_
_entity_poly.entity_id
_entity_poly.type
_entity_poly.pdbx_seq_one_letter_code
_entity_poly.pdbx_strand_id
1 'polypeptide(L)'
;MPVSAAGLPGFRNPTLALRERVDDLLQQLTLDERLAMLHQYAPAVPRLGIAPFRTGSEALHGVSWLGMATVFPQAVGLGASWDEELVRRVAEAVSTELRAFHHHRPPAIGSPERGANSLQAWAPVLNLLRDPRWGRNEEGYSEDPVHTARVGEAFCRGLAGDHPTYLRSAPVLKHFLAYNNEDDRCVTSSGLRPRVLQEYDLAAFRPVVASGAATGAMAAYNLVNGRPCHVSPLIEAELRRWAEPTGHELFVVSDAEAPSNLVDPEHYFDDHAESHAAALKAGIDSFTDHDQDSETPVGRLREALERGLIDETDVDRAVRRQLELRFRLGEFDPDLDPWSGTGPEVIDCPEHRALARHAAIESTVLLKNDGLLPLDPARTPRIAVIGPLADTLFEDWYSGTMPYRVGLATGLAAALAPHGGEIVRVEGCDRIALRSRTTGDLLGKTSFDVTDWGGGASTLRAADTGRYLTLQDDEGLAADQDVIKAWFVKETFRFEPAGEDTVLLRNVFTGRYAAVDPTDGRVTVTAETPDAAERWQRELLRDGRAEAREAAATADAAVVVLGNHPMINGRETEDRADIRLPEGQEALLRAVAEARPQTALVLMSSYPYALDWADEHLPAVVWTSHGGQETGHALAAVLLGEAEPAGRLPQTWYRGDDPLPAPLDYDIIKAGWTYQYHRTTPLYAFGHGLSYTDIAYRDLLLSQPSVDPYGAVDATVTVANGGPRPGTEVVQVYVRALDARYEAPKLRLADFRKVRLEPGESRELTFRLSAEQLAHWDVATGAFTVDPGRYEVIVARSADHPVLMAPLTVPGAAAAPRAGVGRRIQAVDFDDYEDATIVDATRSDGDAVTPADPARPATLLFREVDLSGASAIEVETAREDVRAIGGRLEVRAGSRVLAEIEVPVTGDRYAWTSTTAELAAPLHGVHDLSLTLHGDFRLSAFRFGAAG
;
A
#
# COMPACT_ATOMS: atom_id res chain seq x y z
N MET A 1 -36.54 -29.63 -13.71
CA MET A 1 -37.96 -29.21 -13.65
C MET A 1 -37.97 -27.91 -12.88
N PRO A 2 -38.45 -26.77 -13.43
CA PRO A 2 -38.46 -25.53 -12.66
C PRO A 2 -39.44 -25.70 -11.50
N VAL A 3 -38.97 -25.46 -10.28
CA VAL A 3 -39.81 -25.42 -9.08
C VAL A 3 -40.80 -24.27 -9.27
N SER A 4 -42.10 -24.56 -9.13
CA SER A 4 -43.14 -23.54 -9.17
C SER A 4 -42.87 -22.49 -8.09
N ALA A 5 -42.69 -21.22 -8.47
CA ALA A 5 -42.48 -20.10 -7.54
C ALA A 5 -43.64 -19.87 -6.55
N ALA A 6 -44.79 -20.50 -6.77
CA ALA A 6 -45.91 -20.46 -5.83
C ALA A 6 -45.59 -21.25 -4.55
N GLY A 7 -45.24 -20.54 -3.48
CA GLY A 7 -45.10 -21.10 -2.12
C GLY A 7 -43.72 -20.93 -1.46
N LEU A 8 -42.73 -20.33 -2.13
CA LEU A 8 -41.44 -20.00 -1.52
C LEU A 8 -41.55 -18.72 -0.66
N PRO A 9 -40.80 -18.60 0.46
CA PRO A 9 -40.59 -17.32 1.14
C PRO A 9 -40.07 -16.27 0.15
N GLY A 10 -40.41 -14.99 0.35
CA GLY A 10 -40.07 -13.91 -0.58
C GLY A 10 -38.58 -13.86 -0.92
N PHE A 11 -37.72 -14.00 0.10
CA PHE A 11 -36.27 -13.99 -0.06
C PHE A 11 -35.73 -15.14 -0.93
N ARG A 12 -36.47 -16.26 -1.04
CA ARG A 12 -36.11 -17.41 -1.90
C ARG A 12 -36.72 -17.34 -3.30
N ASN A 13 -37.47 -16.28 -3.62
CA ASN A 13 -38.04 -16.12 -4.95
C ASN A 13 -37.11 -15.27 -5.85
N PRO A 14 -36.37 -15.87 -6.79
CA PRO A 14 -35.44 -15.13 -7.65
C PRO A 14 -36.11 -14.19 -8.65
N THR A 15 -37.46 -14.18 -8.74
CA THR A 15 -38.19 -13.25 -9.61
C THR A 15 -38.50 -11.89 -8.96
N LEU A 16 -38.30 -11.75 -7.65
CA LEU A 16 -38.44 -10.48 -6.94
C LEU A 16 -37.19 -9.61 -7.08
N ALA A 17 -37.34 -8.30 -6.91
CA ALA A 17 -36.19 -7.41 -6.90
C ALA A 17 -35.26 -7.73 -5.72
N LEU A 18 -33.94 -7.58 -5.90
CA LEU A 18 -32.94 -7.90 -4.87
C LEU A 18 -33.27 -7.23 -3.53
N ARG A 19 -33.61 -5.93 -3.55
CA ARG A 19 -33.98 -5.18 -2.35
C ARG A 19 -35.18 -5.78 -1.62
N GLU A 20 -36.21 -6.19 -2.35
CA GLU A 20 -37.41 -6.82 -1.76
C GLU A 20 -37.07 -8.16 -1.08
N ARG A 21 -36.15 -8.93 -1.67
CA ARG A 21 -35.69 -10.21 -1.12
C ARG A 21 -34.85 -10.01 0.15
N VAL A 22 -33.97 -9.01 0.14
CA VAL A 22 -33.17 -8.62 1.31
C VAL A 22 -34.08 -8.14 2.43
N ASP A 23 -35.06 -7.27 2.12
CA ASP A 23 -36.05 -6.78 3.08
C ASP A 23 -36.88 -7.90 3.71
N ASP A 24 -37.38 -8.84 2.89
CA ASP A 24 -38.16 -9.99 3.36
C ASP A 24 -37.33 -10.89 4.29
N LEU A 25 -36.05 -11.10 4.00
CA LEU A 25 -35.17 -11.88 4.87
C LEU A 25 -34.85 -11.15 6.17
N LEU A 26 -34.51 -9.85 6.09
CA LEU A 26 -34.19 -9.04 7.26
C LEU A 26 -35.34 -9.02 8.28
N GLN A 27 -36.58 -8.87 7.80
CA GLN A 27 -37.79 -8.88 8.66
C GLN A 27 -38.05 -10.25 9.32
N GLN A 28 -37.54 -11.33 8.74
CA GLN A 28 -37.69 -12.66 9.30
C GLN A 28 -36.67 -12.97 10.38
N LEU A 29 -35.51 -12.31 10.41
CA LEU A 29 -34.46 -12.53 11.40
C LEU A 29 -34.86 -11.97 12.77
N THR A 30 -34.52 -12.67 13.85
CA THR A 30 -34.63 -12.12 15.22
C THR A 30 -33.52 -11.10 15.48
N LEU A 31 -33.68 -10.25 16.50
CA LEU A 31 -32.64 -9.29 16.86
C LEU A 31 -31.30 -9.98 17.20
N ASP A 32 -31.33 -11.10 17.94
CA ASP A 32 -30.11 -11.87 18.25
C ASP A 32 -29.47 -12.46 16.98
N GLU A 33 -30.27 -12.94 16.02
CA GLU A 33 -29.77 -13.43 14.73
C GLU A 33 -29.10 -12.29 13.94
N ARG A 34 -29.66 -11.06 13.98
CA ARG A 34 -29.10 -9.87 13.31
C ARG A 34 -27.82 -9.36 14.00
N LEU A 35 -27.78 -9.33 15.33
CA LEU A 35 -26.58 -8.96 16.09
C LEU A 35 -25.43 -9.93 15.83
N ALA A 36 -25.71 -11.24 15.79
CA ALA A 36 -24.69 -12.25 15.51
C ALA A 36 -24.07 -12.12 14.11
N MET A 37 -24.78 -11.52 13.16
CA MET A 37 -24.28 -11.26 11.80
C MET A 37 -23.24 -10.13 11.72
N LEU A 38 -23.10 -9.30 12.77
CA LEU A 38 -22.13 -8.20 12.79
C LEU A 38 -20.70 -8.66 13.06
N HIS A 39 -20.49 -9.89 13.56
CA HIS A 39 -19.14 -10.46 13.71
C HIS A 39 -18.64 -11.07 12.39
N GLN A 40 -17.32 -11.17 12.23
CA GLN A 40 -16.71 -11.81 11.07
C GLN A 40 -17.09 -13.29 10.89
N TYR A 41 -17.48 -14.00 11.95
CA TYR A 41 -18.02 -15.36 11.89
C TYR A 41 -19.52 -15.33 12.20
N ALA A 42 -20.33 -15.01 11.19
CA ALA A 42 -21.78 -15.03 11.31
C ALA A 42 -22.28 -16.50 11.37
N PRO A 43 -22.99 -16.91 12.43
CA PRO A 43 -23.46 -18.28 12.57
C PRO A 43 -24.58 -18.60 11.58
N ALA A 44 -24.84 -19.90 11.40
CA ALA A 44 -25.99 -20.37 10.63
C ALA A 44 -27.32 -19.90 11.25
N VAL A 45 -28.37 -19.77 10.45
CA VAL A 45 -29.76 -19.60 10.92
C VAL A 45 -30.59 -20.81 10.48
N PRO A 46 -30.59 -21.92 11.25
CA PRO A 46 -31.20 -23.18 10.82
C PRO A 46 -32.70 -23.07 10.52
N ARG A 47 -33.42 -22.23 11.27
CA ARG A 47 -34.86 -21.98 11.08
C ARG A 47 -35.19 -21.48 9.67
N LEU A 48 -34.31 -20.68 9.08
CA LEU A 48 -34.47 -20.08 7.76
C LEU A 48 -33.66 -20.82 6.68
N GLY A 49 -32.87 -21.82 7.07
CA GLY A 49 -31.99 -22.57 6.20
C GLY A 49 -30.88 -21.71 5.60
N ILE A 50 -30.30 -20.82 6.42
CA ILE A 50 -29.19 -19.92 6.05
C ILE A 50 -27.90 -20.52 6.58
N ALA A 51 -26.87 -20.58 5.72
CA ALA A 51 -25.57 -21.11 6.06
C ALA A 51 -24.78 -20.14 6.96
N PRO A 52 -23.78 -20.63 7.72
CA PRO A 52 -22.81 -19.73 8.34
C PRO A 52 -22.07 -18.93 7.26
N PHE A 53 -21.69 -17.71 7.58
CA PHE A 53 -20.96 -16.81 6.69
C PHE A 53 -19.68 -16.32 7.39
N ARG A 54 -18.58 -16.30 6.63
CA ARG A 54 -17.31 -15.73 7.09
C ARG A 54 -16.99 -14.49 6.27
N THR A 55 -16.66 -13.40 6.96
CA THR A 55 -16.06 -12.19 6.38
C THR A 55 -14.60 -12.50 6.03
N GLY A 56 -14.20 -12.25 4.78
CA GLY A 56 -12.79 -12.26 4.38
C GLY A 56 -12.13 -13.57 3.96
N SER A 57 -11.36 -13.44 2.87
CA SER A 57 -10.33 -14.34 2.36
C SER A 57 -9.28 -13.46 1.68
N GLU A 58 -8.00 -13.77 1.87
CA GLU A 58 -6.93 -13.00 1.22
C GLU A 58 -6.68 -13.44 -0.22
N ALA A 59 -6.49 -12.46 -1.10
CA ALA A 59 -6.49 -12.65 -2.54
C ALA A 59 -5.57 -11.65 -3.28
N LEU A 60 -4.54 -11.11 -2.62
CA LEU A 60 -3.76 -9.96 -3.11
C LEU A 60 -3.06 -10.23 -4.46
N HIS A 61 -2.41 -11.40 -4.61
CA HIS A 61 -1.70 -11.80 -5.83
C HIS A 61 -1.74 -13.33 -6.04
N GLY A 62 -2.87 -13.93 -5.68
CA GLY A 62 -3.05 -15.37 -5.49
C GLY A 62 -4.00 -15.60 -4.33
N VAL A 63 -4.62 -16.78 -4.24
CA VAL A 63 -5.43 -17.12 -3.05
C VAL A 63 -4.51 -17.50 -1.91
N SER A 64 -4.67 -16.83 -0.77
CA SER A 64 -3.71 -16.89 0.33
C SER A 64 -4.28 -17.57 1.57
N TRP A 65 -3.39 -18.14 2.38
CA TRP A 65 -3.69 -18.90 3.61
C TRP A 65 -4.55 -20.15 3.45
N LEU A 66 -5.12 -20.36 2.26
CA LEU A 66 -5.85 -21.58 1.98
C LEU A 66 -4.82 -22.67 1.73
N GLY A 67 -3.85 -22.56 0.83
CA GLY A 67 -2.75 -23.53 0.69
C GLY A 67 -2.06 -23.41 -0.66
N MET A 68 -1.75 -24.53 -1.33
CA MET A 68 -1.22 -24.51 -2.70
C MET A 68 -2.17 -23.79 -3.66
N ALA A 69 -1.71 -22.71 -4.28
CA ALA A 69 -2.47 -21.87 -5.22
C ALA A 69 -1.50 -21.24 -6.23
N THR A 70 -2.00 -20.75 -7.36
CA THR A 70 -1.13 -19.99 -8.27
C THR A 70 -0.66 -18.71 -7.58
N VAL A 71 0.65 -18.47 -7.57
CA VAL A 71 1.24 -17.23 -7.04
C VAL A 71 1.73 -16.36 -8.20
N PHE A 72 1.09 -15.21 -8.36
CA PHE A 72 1.42 -14.18 -9.35
C PHE A 72 2.48 -13.21 -8.79
N PRO A 73 3.06 -12.32 -9.63
CA PRO A 73 3.89 -11.24 -9.13
C PRO A 73 3.19 -10.46 -8.02
N GLN A 74 3.97 -10.05 -7.02
CA GLN A 74 3.49 -9.18 -5.95
C GLN A 74 2.83 -7.92 -6.52
N ALA A 75 1.89 -7.31 -5.78
CA ALA A 75 1.07 -6.21 -6.28
C ALA A 75 1.88 -5.04 -6.87
N VAL A 76 3.00 -4.64 -6.24
CA VAL A 76 3.91 -3.63 -6.82
C VAL A 76 4.47 -4.02 -8.20
N GLY A 77 4.67 -5.32 -8.46
CA GLY A 77 5.05 -5.85 -9.77
C GLY A 77 3.90 -5.77 -10.78
N LEU A 78 2.69 -6.14 -10.36
CA LEU A 78 1.48 -5.96 -11.19
C LEU A 78 1.28 -4.48 -11.54
N GLY A 79 1.55 -3.58 -10.59
CA GLY A 79 1.59 -2.15 -10.84
C GLY A 79 2.66 -1.75 -11.85
N ALA A 80 3.87 -2.31 -11.75
CA ALA A 80 4.94 -2.09 -12.70
C ALA A 80 4.64 -2.57 -14.13
N SER A 81 3.59 -3.39 -14.32
CA SER A 81 3.16 -3.82 -15.65
C SER A 81 2.48 -2.71 -16.46
N TRP A 82 1.84 -1.73 -15.81
CA TRP A 82 1.02 -0.69 -16.45
C TRP A 82 -0.01 -1.25 -17.45
N ASP A 83 -0.56 -2.43 -17.14
CA ASP A 83 -1.45 -3.18 -18.03
C ASP A 83 -2.70 -3.64 -17.27
N GLU A 84 -3.77 -2.85 -17.40
CA GLU A 84 -5.02 -3.12 -16.70
C GLU A 84 -5.68 -4.42 -17.14
N GLU A 85 -5.56 -4.80 -18.41
CA GLU A 85 -6.17 -6.03 -18.91
C GLU A 85 -5.42 -7.26 -18.37
N LEU A 86 -4.09 -7.20 -18.30
CA LEU A 86 -3.30 -8.24 -17.64
C LEU A 86 -3.71 -8.38 -16.17
N VAL A 87 -3.82 -7.28 -15.43
CA VAL A 87 -4.19 -7.29 -14.01
C VAL A 87 -5.62 -7.81 -13.80
N ARG A 88 -6.57 -7.42 -14.67
CA ARG A 88 -7.93 -7.98 -14.68
C ARG A 88 -7.92 -9.50 -14.85
N ARG A 89 -7.11 -10.02 -15.80
CA ARG A 89 -6.98 -11.46 -16.04
C ARG A 89 -6.32 -12.19 -14.86
N VAL A 90 -5.36 -11.58 -14.19
CA VAL A 90 -4.75 -12.13 -12.96
C VAL A 90 -5.82 -12.26 -11.88
N ALA A 91 -6.56 -11.19 -11.60
CA ALA A 91 -7.66 -11.22 -10.63
C ALA A 91 -8.78 -12.22 -11.02
N GLU A 92 -9.01 -12.39 -12.32
CA GLU A 92 -9.95 -13.39 -12.83
C GLU A 92 -9.50 -14.83 -12.50
N ALA A 93 -8.21 -15.13 -12.65
CA ALA A 93 -7.64 -16.41 -12.24
C ALA A 93 -7.77 -16.60 -10.72
N VAL A 94 -7.42 -15.57 -9.93
CA VAL A 94 -7.50 -15.61 -8.45
C VAL A 94 -8.92 -15.89 -7.96
N SER A 95 -9.92 -15.17 -8.47
CA SER A 95 -11.32 -15.38 -8.07
C SER A 95 -11.90 -16.72 -8.52
N THR A 96 -11.41 -17.26 -9.64
CA THR A 96 -11.75 -18.62 -10.10
C THR A 96 -11.19 -19.68 -9.16
N GLU A 97 -9.93 -19.55 -8.73
CA GLU A 97 -9.35 -20.44 -7.72
C GLU A 97 -10.04 -20.27 -6.36
N LEU A 98 -10.42 -19.05 -5.98
CA LEU A 98 -11.15 -18.79 -4.74
C LEU A 98 -12.51 -19.51 -4.70
N ARG A 99 -13.23 -19.55 -5.83
CA ARG A 99 -14.45 -20.37 -5.98
C ARG A 99 -14.17 -21.86 -5.79
N ALA A 100 -13.08 -22.38 -6.36
CA ALA A 100 -12.70 -23.76 -6.15
C ALA A 100 -12.39 -24.06 -4.66
N PHE A 101 -11.68 -23.17 -3.98
CA PHE A 101 -11.43 -23.32 -2.54
C PHE A 101 -12.69 -23.20 -1.68
N HIS A 102 -13.63 -22.34 -2.07
CA HIS A 102 -14.92 -22.21 -1.39
C HIS A 102 -15.72 -23.52 -1.44
N HIS A 103 -15.72 -24.22 -2.58
CA HIS A 103 -16.52 -25.44 -2.76
C HIS A 103 -15.83 -26.72 -2.27
N HIS A 104 -14.51 -26.85 -2.48
CA HIS A 104 -13.82 -28.15 -2.38
C HIS A 104 -12.84 -28.26 -1.23
N ARG A 105 -12.44 -27.13 -0.65
CA ARG A 105 -11.49 -27.15 0.46
C ARG A 105 -12.25 -27.09 1.78
N PRO A 106 -11.91 -27.96 2.75
CA PRO A 106 -12.27 -27.69 4.13
C PRO A 106 -11.84 -26.26 4.51
N PRO A 107 -12.60 -25.59 5.39
CA PRO A 107 -12.27 -24.22 5.79
C PRO A 107 -10.86 -24.18 6.37
N ALA A 108 -10.04 -23.20 6.00
CA ALA A 108 -8.62 -23.13 6.40
C ALA A 108 -8.39 -23.17 7.92
N ILE A 109 -9.42 -22.89 8.71
CA ILE A 109 -9.37 -22.79 10.17
C ILE A 109 -9.64 -24.15 10.85
N GLY A 110 -9.77 -25.24 10.08
CA GLY A 110 -9.90 -26.58 10.66
C GLY A 110 -11.21 -26.83 11.43
N SER A 111 -12.16 -25.90 11.35
CA SER A 111 -13.49 -25.96 11.95
C SER A 111 -14.56 -26.07 10.86
N PRO A 112 -14.94 -27.29 10.43
CA PRO A 112 -16.03 -27.51 9.47
C PRO A 112 -17.34 -26.85 9.89
N GLU A 113 -17.56 -26.69 11.21
CA GLU A 113 -18.72 -26.03 11.80
C GLU A 113 -18.84 -24.53 11.46
N ARG A 114 -17.77 -23.88 10.97
CA ARG A 114 -17.74 -22.42 10.70
C ARG A 114 -17.95 -22.03 9.24
N GLY A 115 -18.33 -22.98 8.37
CA GLY A 115 -18.77 -22.68 7.01
C GLY A 115 -17.65 -22.61 5.97
N ALA A 116 -18.04 -22.47 4.70
CA ALA A 116 -17.11 -22.43 3.56
C ALA A 116 -16.13 -21.25 3.63
N ASN A 117 -15.00 -21.35 2.92
CA ASN A 117 -14.04 -20.25 2.80
C ASN A 117 -14.73 -19.02 2.20
N SER A 118 -14.45 -17.81 2.71
CA SER A 118 -15.17 -16.61 2.24
C SER A 118 -14.92 -16.35 0.75
N LEU A 119 -15.95 -15.87 0.07
CA LEU A 119 -15.83 -15.29 -1.28
C LEU A 119 -15.66 -13.76 -1.23
N GLN A 120 -15.63 -13.16 -0.04
CA GLN A 120 -15.23 -11.77 0.12
C GLN A 120 -13.70 -11.69 0.10
N ALA A 121 -13.17 -11.15 -0.98
CA ALA A 121 -11.74 -11.02 -1.22
C ALA A 121 -11.22 -9.70 -0.64
N TRP A 122 -10.34 -9.77 0.36
CA TRP A 122 -9.68 -8.60 0.97
C TRP A 122 -8.53 -8.08 0.09
N ALA A 123 -8.88 -7.67 -1.12
CA ALA A 123 -7.99 -7.09 -2.10
C ALA A 123 -8.81 -6.23 -3.10
N PRO A 124 -8.19 -5.21 -3.70
CA PRO A 124 -6.77 -4.84 -3.61
C PRO A 124 -6.43 -3.84 -2.48
N VAL A 125 -5.13 -3.65 -2.25
CA VAL A 125 -4.59 -2.53 -1.46
C VAL A 125 -4.45 -1.29 -2.34
N LEU A 126 -5.19 -0.22 -2.02
CA LEU A 126 -5.16 1.05 -2.77
C LEU A 126 -4.33 2.15 -2.07
N ASN A 127 -3.72 1.86 -0.93
CA ASN A 127 -2.80 2.79 -0.29
C ASN A 127 -1.64 3.11 -1.24
N LEU A 128 -1.27 4.39 -1.32
CA LEU A 128 -0.27 4.86 -2.27
C LEU A 128 1.13 4.65 -1.72
N LEU A 129 2.08 4.33 -2.59
CA LEU A 129 3.48 4.06 -2.23
C LEU A 129 4.25 5.37 -1.94
N ARG A 130 3.79 6.14 -0.95
CA ARG A 130 4.31 7.47 -0.60
C ARG A 130 5.75 7.41 -0.06
N ASP A 131 6.00 6.53 0.91
CA ASP A 131 7.29 6.37 1.57
C ASP A 131 7.89 5.00 1.19
N PRO A 132 9.07 4.95 0.55
CA PRO A 132 9.70 3.70 0.09
C PRO A 132 10.15 2.77 1.23
N ARG A 133 10.07 3.24 2.49
CA ARG A 133 10.39 2.46 3.68
C ARG A 133 9.21 1.70 4.27
N TRP A 134 7.98 2.01 3.83
CA TRP A 134 6.80 1.37 4.38
C TRP A 134 6.88 -0.15 4.27
N GLY A 135 6.69 -0.88 5.36
CA GLY A 135 6.82 -2.33 5.44
C GLY A 135 5.82 -3.10 4.59
N ARG A 136 4.73 -2.48 4.15
CA ARG A 136 3.77 -3.09 3.21
C ARG A 136 3.78 -2.45 1.83
N ASN A 137 4.87 -1.75 1.48
CA ASN A 137 5.04 -1.15 0.15
C ASN A 137 4.91 -2.18 -0.99
N GLU A 138 5.13 -3.45 -0.70
CA GLU A 138 4.96 -4.53 -1.68
C GLU A 138 3.52 -4.72 -2.13
N GLU A 139 2.56 -4.42 -1.25
CA GLU A 139 1.15 -4.69 -1.45
C GLU A 139 0.44 -3.60 -2.25
N GLY A 140 0.99 -2.38 -2.30
CA GLY A 140 0.44 -1.29 -3.09
C GLY A 140 0.86 -1.34 -4.56
N TYR A 141 0.09 -0.69 -5.43
CA TYR A 141 0.38 -0.69 -6.86
C TYR A 141 1.32 0.42 -7.31
N SER A 142 1.22 1.62 -6.74
CA SER A 142 1.96 2.81 -7.19
C SER A 142 1.89 3.97 -6.20
N GLU A 143 2.84 4.90 -6.31
CA GLU A 143 2.79 6.20 -5.62
C GLU A 143 1.78 7.18 -6.25
N ASP A 144 1.22 6.88 -7.42
CA ASP A 144 0.32 7.76 -8.17
C ASP A 144 -1.17 7.36 -8.05
N PRO A 145 -2.08 8.30 -7.71
CA PRO A 145 -3.51 8.01 -7.58
C PRO A 145 -4.20 7.50 -8.84
N VAL A 146 -3.87 8.04 -10.02
CA VAL A 146 -4.53 7.64 -11.29
C VAL A 146 -4.09 6.24 -11.68
N HIS A 147 -2.80 5.95 -11.55
CA HIS A 147 -2.27 4.62 -11.81
C HIS A 147 -2.89 3.58 -10.85
N THR A 148 -2.82 3.81 -9.54
CA THR A 148 -3.38 2.92 -8.52
C THR A 148 -4.87 2.69 -8.71
N ALA A 149 -5.63 3.74 -9.02
CA ALA A 149 -7.06 3.63 -9.31
C ALA A 149 -7.37 2.73 -10.51
N ARG A 150 -6.70 2.93 -11.66
CA ARG A 150 -6.99 2.15 -12.88
C ARG A 150 -6.63 0.68 -12.72
N VAL A 151 -5.46 0.41 -12.14
CA VAL A 151 -5.00 -0.96 -11.86
C VAL A 151 -5.91 -1.62 -10.81
N GLY A 152 -6.25 -0.90 -9.74
CA GLY A 152 -7.14 -1.39 -8.69
C GLY A 152 -8.56 -1.68 -9.18
N GLU A 153 -9.14 -0.81 -10.02
CA GLU A 153 -10.44 -1.05 -10.65
C GLU A 153 -10.41 -2.31 -11.52
N ALA A 154 -9.36 -2.48 -12.32
CA ALA A 154 -9.20 -3.66 -13.17
C ALA A 154 -9.10 -4.95 -12.34
N PHE A 155 -8.37 -4.91 -11.23
CA PHE A 155 -8.29 -6.01 -10.28
C PHE A 155 -9.67 -6.33 -9.67
N CYS A 156 -10.39 -5.31 -9.19
CA CYS A 156 -11.75 -5.49 -8.66
C CYS A 156 -12.70 -6.10 -9.70
N ARG A 157 -12.66 -5.65 -10.97
CA ARG A 157 -13.48 -6.22 -12.05
C ARG A 157 -13.14 -7.68 -12.32
N GLY A 158 -11.86 -8.02 -12.35
CA GLY A 158 -11.42 -9.41 -12.50
C GLY A 158 -11.89 -10.31 -11.36
N LEU A 159 -11.87 -9.81 -10.13
CA LEU A 159 -12.38 -10.52 -8.96
C LEU A 159 -13.92 -10.67 -8.97
N ALA A 160 -14.64 -9.59 -9.31
CA ALA A 160 -16.11 -9.57 -9.33
C ALA A 160 -16.70 -10.40 -10.47
N GLY A 161 -16.04 -10.41 -11.62
CA GLY A 161 -16.58 -10.98 -12.87
C GLY A 161 -17.69 -10.12 -13.48
N ASP A 162 -18.10 -10.47 -14.70
CA ASP A 162 -18.98 -9.63 -15.53
C ASP A 162 -20.46 -10.07 -15.52
N HIS A 163 -20.85 -11.01 -14.66
CA HIS A 163 -22.23 -11.46 -14.62
C HIS A 163 -23.13 -10.35 -14.03
N PRO A 164 -24.29 -10.03 -14.65
CA PRO A 164 -25.07 -8.84 -14.30
C PRO A 164 -25.74 -8.87 -12.91
N THR A 165 -25.88 -10.07 -12.33
CA THR A 165 -26.54 -10.28 -11.02
C THR A 165 -25.57 -10.84 -9.98
N TYR A 166 -25.01 -12.02 -10.27
CA TYR A 166 -24.09 -12.72 -9.39
C TYR A 166 -22.64 -12.23 -9.51
N LEU A 167 -21.90 -12.30 -8.41
CA LEU A 167 -20.48 -11.99 -8.27
C LEU A 167 -19.66 -13.28 -8.20
N ARG A 168 -18.54 -13.35 -8.91
CA ARG A 168 -17.60 -14.48 -8.80
C ARG A 168 -16.91 -14.46 -7.44
N SER A 169 -16.46 -13.29 -7.02
CA SER A 169 -16.06 -12.99 -5.65
C SER A 169 -16.39 -11.54 -5.34
N ALA A 170 -16.28 -11.13 -4.09
CA ALA A 170 -16.65 -9.81 -3.60
C ALA A 170 -15.39 -9.00 -3.23
N PRO A 171 -14.90 -8.08 -4.09
CA PRO A 171 -13.69 -7.31 -3.83
C PRO A 171 -13.91 -6.29 -2.70
N VAL A 172 -12.94 -6.17 -1.80
CA VAL A 172 -12.90 -5.22 -0.69
C VAL A 172 -11.63 -4.40 -0.76
N LEU A 173 -11.79 -3.08 -0.94
CA LEU A 173 -10.67 -2.14 -0.98
C LEU A 173 -10.03 -2.02 0.40
N LYS A 174 -8.71 -1.97 0.49
CA LYS A 174 -8.04 -1.71 1.77
C LYS A 174 -6.80 -0.81 1.62
N HIS A 175 -6.35 -0.13 2.65
CA HIS A 175 -7.00 0.12 3.93
C HIS A 175 -7.44 1.58 3.93
N PHE A 176 -8.72 1.83 4.19
CA PHE A 176 -9.33 3.15 4.15
C PHE A 176 -9.12 3.88 5.50
N LEU A 177 -8.23 4.85 5.62
CA LEU A 177 -7.37 5.42 4.57
C LEU A 177 -6.00 5.88 5.10
N ALA A 178 -5.12 6.30 4.18
CA ALA A 178 -3.82 6.91 4.45
C ALA A 178 -2.90 6.08 5.36
N TYR A 179 -2.91 4.77 5.13
CA TYR A 179 -2.17 3.79 5.89
C TYR A 179 -0.87 3.42 5.15
N ASN A 180 0.27 3.93 5.62
CA ASN A 180 1.60 3.74 5.04
C ASN A 180 2.71 3.74 6.12
N ASN A 181 2.40 3.17 7.28
CA ASN A 181 3.30 3.07 8.43
C ASN A 181 2.88 1.87 9.27
N GLU A 182 3.82 0.99 9.59
CA GLU A 182 3.60 -0.24 10.34
C GLU A 182 3.96 -0.09 11.83
N ASP A 183 5.00 0.69 12.14
CA ASP A 183 5.47 0.89 13.51
C ASP A 183 4.42 1.68 14.32
N ASP A 184 3.95 1.13 15.44
CA ASP A 184 2.89 1.73 16.28
C ASP A 184 1.62 2.11 15.50
N ARG A 185 1.34 1.41 14.40
CA ARG A 185 0.31 1.75 13.42
C ARG A 185 -1.09 2.06 13.96
N CYS A 186 -1.50 1.43 15.06
CA CYS A 186 -2.83 1.67 15.66
C CYS A 186 -2.90 2.95 16.48
N VAL A 187 -1.78 3.53 16.92
CA VAL A 187 -1.76 4.75 17.74
C VAL A 187 -1.15 5.95 17.02
N THR A 188 -0.52 5.74 15.87
CA THR A 188 -0.03 6.83 15.02
C THR A 188 -1.15 7.51 14.24
N SER A 189 -0.97 8.81 13.96
CA SER A 189 -1.90 9.59 13.14
C SER A 189 -1.25 10.11 11.86
N SER A 190 -1.90 9.83 10.73
CA SER A 190 -1.59 10.40 9.42
C SER A 190 -2.17 11.82 9.34
N GLY A 191 -1.30 12.83 9.39
CA GLY A 191 -1.67 14.24 9.28
C GLY A 191 -1.85 14.66 7.83
N LEU A 192 -3.09 14.85 7.39
CA LEU A 192 -3.46 15.18 6.02
C LEU A 192 -4.15 16.55 5.98
N ARG A 193 -3.49 17.53 5.36
CA ARG A 193 -4.20 18.75 4.99
C ARG A 193 -5.30 18.44 3.96
N PRO A 194 -6.40 19.22 3.89
CA PRO A 194 -7.55 18.89 3.04
C PRO A 194 -7.19 18.66 1.57
N ARG A 195 -6.19 19.41 1.06
CA ARG A 195 -5.67 19.20 -0.29
C ARG A 195 -5.08 17.82 -0.50
N VAL A 196 -4.27 17.32 0.42
CA VAL A 196 -3.64 15.99 0.30
C VAL A 196 -4.70 14.91 0.43
N LEU A 197 -5.59 15.03 1.42
CA LEU A 197 -6.71 14.11 1.59
C LEU A 197 -7.52 13.94 0.30
N GLN A 198 -7.90 15.06 -0.34
CA GLN A 198 -8.77 15.06 -1.52
C GLN A 198 -8.03 14.76 -2.83
N GLU A 199 -6.84 15.36 -3.05
CA GLU A 199 -6.09 15.24 -4.30
C GLU A 199 -5.23 13.96 -4.39
N TYR A 200 -4.94 13.30 -3.27
CA TYR A 200 -4.03 12.14 -3.21
C TYR A 200 -4.71 10.88 -2.65
N ASP A 201 -5.03 10.83 -1.36
CA ASP A 201 -5.53 9.61 -0.72
C ASP A 201 -6.92 9.20 -1.22
N LEU A 202 -7.90 10.10 -1.16
CA LEU A 202 -9.26 9.83 -1.64
C LEU A 202 -9.30 9.65 -3.17
N ALA A 203 -8.36 10.25 -3.89
CA ALA A 203 -8.27 10.16 -5.34
C ALA A 203 -7.99 8.72 -5.85
N ALA A 204 -7.33 7.88 -5.04
CA ALA A 204 -7.12 6.47 -5.37
C ALA A 204 -8.39 5.62 -5.21
N PHE A 205 -9.24 5.92 -4.22
CA PHE A 205 -10.44 5.14 -3.91
C PHE A 205 -11.67 5.55 -4.73
N ARG A 206 -11.88 6.86 -4.91
CA ARG A 206 -13.06 7.44 -5.55
C ARG A 206 -13.45 6.79 -6.88
N PRO A 207 -12.57 6.69 -7.89
CA PRO A 207 -12.94 6.11 -9.19
C PRO A 207 -13.30 4.63 -9.06
N VAL A 208 -12.60 3.86 -8.23
CA VAL A 208 -12.86 2.43 -8.05
C VAL A 208 -14.23 2.20 -7.44
N VAL A 209 -14.59 2.96 -6.40
CA VAL A 209 -15.91 2.89 -5.77
C VAL A 209 -17.01 3.37 -6.70
N ALA A 210 -16.82 4.53 -7.35
CA ALA A 210 -17.81 5.10 -8.26
C ALA A 210 -18.08 4.24 -9.50
N SER A 211 -17.13 3.38 -9.88
CA SER A 211 -17.30 2.42 -10.99
C SER A 211 -18.23 1.24 -10.66
N GLY A 212 -18.50 0.99 -9.38
CA GLY A 212 -19.21 -0.20 -8.89
C GLY A 212 -18.39 -1.50 -8.91
N ALA A 213 -17.09 -1.43 -9.20
CA ALA A 213 -16.22 -2.60 -9.23
C ALA A 213 -15.96 -3.18 -7.82
N ALA A 214 -15.88 -2.32 -6.79
CA ALA A 214 -15.73 -2.73 -5.40
C ALA A 214 -17.08 -3.05 -4.75
N THR A 215 -17.07 -4.00 -3.81
CA THR A 215 -18.26 -4.39 -3.03
C THR A 215 -18.17 -3.99 -1.56
N GLY A 216 -17.00 -3.51 -1.13
CA GLY A 216 -16.74 -3.10 0.24
C GLY A 216 -15.42 -2.36 0.37
N ALA A 217 -15.16 -1.88 1.58
CA ALA A 217 -13.87 -1.33 1.97
C ALA A 217 -13.52 -1.81 3.40
N MET A 218 -12.24 -1.90 3.71
CA MET A 218 -11.72 -2.19 5.05
C MET A 218 -11.17 -0.91 5.66
N ALA A 219 -11.66 -0.53 6.84
CA ALA A 219 -11.14 0.63 7.56
C ALA A 219 -9.71 0.34 8.09
N ALA A 220 -8.81 1.33 8.04
CA ALA A 220 -7.42 1.17 8.44
C ALA A 220 -7.21 1.23 9.96
N TYR A 221 -6.06 0.71 10.42
CA TYR A 221 -5.67 0.77 11.83
C TYR A 221 -5.44 2.18 12.37
N ASN A 222 -4.84 3.06 11.57
CA ASN A 222 -4.32 4.33 12.03
C ASN A 222 -5.41 5.37 12.28
N LEU A 223 -4.99 6.47 12.92
CA LEU A 223 -5.78 7.69 13.00
C LEU A 223 -5.48 8.55 11.76
N VAL A 224 -6.46 9.32 11.30
CA VAL A 224 -6.28 10.40 10.31
C VAL A 224 -6.71 11.69 10.97
N ASN A 225 -5.82 12.69 10.96
CA ASN A 225 -6.07 13.98 11.63
C ASN A 225 -6.56 13.80 13.08
N GLY A 226 -5.95 12.90 13.85
CA GLY A 226 -6.30 12.60 15.23
C GLY A 226 -7.58 11.78 15.45
N ARG A 227 -8.25 11.29 14.40
CA ARG A 227 -9.45 10.45 14.49
C ARG A 227 -9.19 9.02 14.01
N PRO A 228 -9.54 7.97 14.77
CA PRO A 228 -9.42 6.59 14.30
C PRO A 228 -10.26 6.34 13.04
N CYS A 229 -9.71 5.64 12.04
CA CYS A 229 -10.43 5.38 10.78
C CYS A 229 -11.75 4.60 10.99
N HIS A 230 -11.84 3.80 12.05
CA HIS A 230 -13.03 3.03 12.42
C HIS A 230 -14.22 3.87 12.85
N VAL A 231 -14.01 5.15 13.18
CA VAL A 231 -15.08 6.12 13.48
C VAL A 231 -15.08 7.29 12.50
N SER A 232 -14.47 7.11 11.32
CA SER A 232 -14.35 8.16 10.32
C SER A 232 -15.68 8.48 9.64
N PRO A 233 -16.11 9.76 9.59
CA PRO A 233 -17.30 10.16 8.84
C PRO A 233 -17.14 10.01 7.33
N LEU A 234 -15.91 9.84 6.83
CA LEU A 234 -15.62 9.68 5.40
C LEU A 234 -16.19 8.38 4.82
N ILE A 235 -16.52 7.38 5.66
CA ILE A 235 -17.19 6.16 5.18
C ILE A 235 -18.56 6.52 4.56
N GLU A 236 -19.35 7.33 5.25
CA GLU A 236 -20.66 7.78 4.75
C GLU A 236 -20.52 8.95 3.77
N ALA A 237 -19.71 9.97 4.12
CA ALA A 237 -19.59 11.20 3.34
C ALA A 237 -18.88 11.03 1.99
N GLU A 238 -18.02 10.02 1.87
CA GLU A 238 -17.26 9.74 0.65
C GLU A 238 -17.58 8.37 0.07
N LEU A 239 -17.20 7.26 0.70
CA LEU A 239 -17.32 5.93 0.10
C LEU A 239 -18.75 5.61 -0.33
N ARG A 240 -19.73 5.76 0.58
CA ARG A 240 -21.12 5.42 0.26
C ARG A 240 -21.74 6.41 -0.72
N ARG A 241 -21.46 7.71 -0.57
CA ARG A 241 -21.86 8.74 -1.54
C ARG A 241 -21.36 8.44 -2.96
N TRP A 242 -20.13 7.97 -3.10
CA TRP A 242 -19.59 7.58 -4.42
C TRP A 242 -20.24 6.31 -4.96
N ALA A 243 -20.68 5.39 -4.10
CA ALA A 243 -21.35 4.16 -4.49
C ALA A 243 -22.83 4.36 -4.88
N GLU A 244 -23.50 5.43 -4.43
CA GLU A 244 -24.93 5.70 -4.69
C GLU A 244 -25.35 5.50 -6.17
N PRO A 245 -24.62 6.00 -7.20
CA PRO A 245 -25.01 5.85 -8.59
C PRO A 245 -24.98 4.40 -9.10
N THR A 246 -24.28 3.50 -8.40
CA THR A 246 -24.17 2.08 -8.76
C THR A 246 -25.43 1.30 -8.40
N GLY A 247 -26.26 1.83 -7.50
CA GLY A 247 -27.46 1.15 -7.00
C GLY A 247 -27.18 0.00 -6.02
N HIS A 248 -25.93 -0.19 -5.61
CA HIS A 248 -25.50 -1.22 -4.67
C HIS A 248 -24.91 -0.60 -3.40
N GLU A 249 -25.15 -1.25 -2.27
CA GLU A 249 -24.52 -0.87 -1.02
C GLU A 249 -23.08 -1.42 -0.91
N LEU A 250 -22.20 -0.65 -0.27
CA LEU A 250 -20.88 -1.15 0.16
C LEU A 250 -21.01 -1.88 1.50
N PHE A 251 -20.36 -3.04 1.63
CA PHE A 251 -20.23 -3.75 2.89
C PHE A 251 -18.84 -3.47 3.49
N VAL A 252 -18.80 -2.60 4.50
CA VAL A 252 -17.55 -2.10 5.11
C VAL A 252 -17.17 -2.97 6.30
N VAL A 253 -15.90 -3.35 6.36
CA VAL A 253 -15.36 -4.25 7.41
C VAL A 253 -14.28 -3.51 8.20
N SER A 254 -14.06 -3.91 9.45
CA SER A 254 -12.87 -3.45 10.20
C SER A 254 -11.63 -4.20 9.75
N ASP A 255 -10.45 -3.62 10.00
CA ASP A 255 -9.22 -4.42 10.04
C ASP A 255 -9.23 -5.34 11.28
N ALA A 256 -8.34 -6.33 11.32
CA ALA A 256 -8.31 -7.35 12.36
C ALA A 256 -7.89 -6.79 13.72
N GLU A 257 -8.70 -7.04 14.76
CA GLU A 257 -8.55 -6.53 16.14
C GLU A 257 -8.72 -5.01 16.29
N ALA A 258 -8.91 -4.29 15.18
CA ALA A 258 -8.97 -2.84 15.20
C ALA A 258 -10.19 -2.23 15.93
N PRO A 259 -11.37 -2.89 16.03
CA PRO A 259 -12.45 -2.40 16.87
C PRO A 259 -12.09 -2.35 18.36
N SER A 260 -11.30 -3.31 18.86
CA SER A 260 -10.78 -3.27 20.23
C SER A 260 -9.73 -2.16 20.42
N ASN A 261 -9.03 -1.78 19.34
CA ASN A 261 -8.00 -0.75 19.39
C ASN A 261 -8.51 0.61 19.91
N LEU A 262 -9.77 0.94 19.59
CA LEU A 262 -10.45 2.17 19.98
C LEU A 262 -10.44 2.45 21.50
N VAL A 263 -10.26 1.41 22.33
CA VAL A 263 -10.22 1.50 23.79
C VAL A 263 -8.84 1.10 24.33
N ASP A 264 -8.31 -0.04 23.89
CA ASP A 264 -7.19 -0.70 24.57
C ASP A 264 -5.84 0.01 24.33
N PRO A 265 -5.34 0.14 23.09
CA PRO A 265 -4.16 0.93 22.73
C PRO A 265 -4.45 2.41 22.44
N GLU A 266 -5.57 2.76 21.81
CA GLU A 266 -5.82 4.14 21.35
C GLU A 266 -6.35 5.06 22.46
N HIS A 267 -7.04 4.48 23.45
CA HIS A 267 -7.71 5.22 24.52
C HIS A 267 -8.62 6.37 24.01
N TYR A 268 -9.23 6.16 22.83
CA TYR A 268 -10.09 7.17 22.21
C TYR A 268 -11.48 7.16 22.85
N PHE A 269 -11.96 5.98 23.25
CA PHE A 269 -13.15 5.76 24.07
C PHE A 269 -12.78 5.13 25.41
N ASP A 270 -13.62 5.38 26.42
CA ASP A 270 -13.42 4.85 27.77
C ASP A 270 -13.93 3.41 27.94
N ASP A 271 -14.83 2.95 27.06
CA ASP A 271 -15.38 1.60 27.12
C ASP A 271 -15.73 1.00 25.74
N HIS A 272 -15.80 -0.33 25.69
CA HIS A 272 -15.99 -1.06 24.43
C HIS A 272 -17.40 -0.95 23.85
N ALA A 273 -18.45 -0.78 24.66
CA ALA A 273 -19.80 -0.65 24.12
C ALA A 273 -19.98 0.71 23.43
N GLU A 274 -19.41 1.79 23.98
CA GLU A 274 -19.40 3.11 23.33
C GLU A 274 -18.58 3.10 22.02
N SER A 275 -17.39 2.50 22.02
CA SER A 275 -16.57 2.43 20.79
C SER A 275 -17.24 1.59 19.69
N HIS A 276 -17.83 0.44 20.03
CA HIS A 276 -18.51 -0.41 19.04
C HIS A 276 -19.79 0.26 18.51
N ALA A 277 -20.52 0.99 19.37
CA ALA A 277 -21.65 1.82 18.94
C ALA A 277 -21.21 2.90 17.95
N ALA A 278 -20.12 3.61 18.26
CA ALA A 278 -19.58 4.66 17.40
C ALA A 278 -19.11 4.10 16.06
N ALA A 279 -18.41 2.96 16.06
CA ALA A 279 -17.94 2.31 14.83
C ALA A 279 -19.11 1.84 13.93
N LEU A 280 -20.13 1.22 14.51
CA LEU A 280 -21.34 0.81 13.77
C LEU A 280 -22.06 2.02 13.16
N LYS A 281 -22.16 3.12 13.90
CA LYS A 281 -22.77 4.37 13.43
C LYS A 281 -21.97 5.02 12.31
N ALA A 282 -20.64 5.08 12.45
CA ALA A 282 -19.73 5.59 11.42
C ALA A 282 -19.77 4.75 10.13
N GLY A 283 -20.14 3.48 10.23
CA GLY A 283 -20.50 2.65 9.08
C GLY A 283 -19.71 1.36 8.95
N ILE A 284 -19.06 0.89 10.02
CA ILE A 284 -18.51 -0.48 10.09
C ILE A 284 -19.65 -1.48 10.15
N ASP A 285 -19.75 -2.35 9.15
CA ASP A 285 -20.83 -3.33 9.02
C ASP A 285 -20.43 -4.73 9.53
N SER A 286 -19.13 -5.05 9.54
CA SER A 286 -18.57 -6.31 10.07
C SER A 286 -17.34 -6.06 10.94
N PHE A 287 -17.36 -6.62 12.15
CA PHE A 287 -16.31 -6.52 13.15
C PHE A 287 -15.42 -7.76 13.08
N THR A 288 -14.22 -7.58 12.53
CA THR A 288 -13.10 -8.53 12.53
C THR A 288 -12.32 -8.32 13.83
N ASP A 289 -12.77 -8.96 14.91
CA ASP A 289 -12.30 -8.71 16.29
C ASP A 289 -12.40 -10.00 17.11
N HIS A 290 -11.46 -10.23 18.03
CA HIS A 290 -11.35 -11.43 18.90
C HIS A 290 -11.32 -12.77 18.14
N ASP A 291 -10.72 -12.80 16.95
CA ASP A 291 -10.66 -13.97 16.06
C ASP A 291 -11.97 -14.80 16.06
N GLN A 292 -11.94 -15.99 16.65
CA GLN A 292 -13.03 -16.96 16.66
C GLN A 292 -14.06 -16.75 17.77
N ASP A 293 -13.80 -15.87 18.74
CA ASP A 293 -14.75 -15.54 19.81
C ASP A 293 -15.74 -14.47 19.33
N SER A 294 -16.89 -14.92 18.85
CA SER A 294 -17.99 -14.03 18.49
C SER A 294 -18.76 -13.49 19.70
N GLU A 295 -18.68 -14.14 20.87
CA GLU A 295 -19.49 -13.77 22.03
C GLU A 295 -19.06 -12.39 22.56
N THR A 296 -17.76 -12.11 22.56
CA THR A 296 -17.20 -10.84 23.03
C THR A 296 -17.67 -9.63 22.20
N PRO A 297 -17.43 -9.57 20.87
CA PRO A 297 -17.88 -8.42 20.06
C PRO A 297 -19.40 -8.26 20.02
N VAL A 298 -20.15 -9.38 19.92
CA VAL A 298 -21.62 -9.35 19.93
C VAL A 298 -22.16 -8.90 21.29
N GLY A 299 -21.51 -9.31 22.38
CA GLY A 299 -21.83 -8.87 23.74
C GLY A 299 -21.69 -7.34 23.90
N ARG A 300 -20.60 -6.76 23.38
CA ARG A 300 -20.37 -5.31 23.38
C ARG A 300 -21.46 -4.55 22.62
N LEU A 301 -21.86 -5.05 21.45
CA LEU A 301 -22.95 -4.46 20.65
C LEU A 301 -24.32 -4.62 21.33
N ARG A 302 -24.57 -5.74 22.00
CA ARG A 302 -25.79 -5.94 22.81
C ARG A 302 -25.86 -4.95 23.97
N GLU A 303 -24.75 -4.78 24.70
CA GLU A 303 -24.67 -3.79 25.78
C GLU A 303 -24.93 -2.37 25.25
N ALA A 304 -24.39 -2.05 24.06
CA ALA A 304 -24.63 -0.76 23.41
C ALA A 304 -26.12 -0.52 23.10
N LEU A 305 -26.87 -1.54 22.66
CA LEU A 305 -28.33 -1.46 22.50
C LEU A 305 -29.04 -1.26 23.84
N GLU A 306 -28.67 -2.03 24.87
CA GLU A 306 -29.26 -1.94 26.21
C GLU A 306 -29.04 -0.56 26.84
N ARG A 307 -27.90 0.08 26.56
CA ARG A 307 -27.56 1.45 26.97
C ARG A 307 -28.18 2.54 26.08
N GLY A 308 -28.83 2.18 24.97
CA GLY A 308 -29.41 3.11 24.00
C GLY A 308 -28.39 3.91 23.20
N LEU A 309 -27.16 3.39 23.09
CA LEU A 309 -26.08 4.00 22.29
C LEU A 309 -26.24 3.74 20.79
N ILE A 310 -26.93 2.66 20.44
CA ILE A 310 -27.42 2.30 19.09
C ILE A 310 -28.88 1.84 19.22
N ASP A 311 -29.58 1.75 18.09
CA ASP A 311 -30.91 1.14 18.02
C ASP A 311 -30.99 0.01 16.97
N GLU A 312 -32.16 -0.65 16.85
CA GLU A 312 -32.34 -1.74 15.88
C GLU A 312 -32.12 -1.28 14.43
N THR A 313 -32.31 0.01 14.11
CA THR A 313 -32.11 0.53 12.75
C THR A 313 -30.64 0.62 12.38
N ASP A 314 -29.76 0.88 13.36
CA ASP A 314 -28.30 0.82 13.17
C ASP A 314 -27.84 -0.60 12.81
N VAL A 315 -28.37 -1.60 13.52
CA VAL A 315 -28.08 -3.04 13.28
C VAL A 315 -28.66 -3.48 11.93
N ASP A 316 -29.92 -3.16 11.65
CA ASP A 316 -30.62 -3.53 10.43
C ASP A 316 -29.93 -2.96 9.18
N ARG A 317 -29.35 -1.76 9.29
CA ARG A 317 -28.59 -1.12 8.21
C ARG A 317 -27.35 -1.94 7.85
N ALA A 318 -26.54 -2.36 8.83
CA ALA A 318 -25.34 -3.17 8.59
C ALA A 318 -25.69 -4.57 8.07
N VAL A 319 -26.69 -5.23 8.67
CA VAL A 319 -27.12 -6.58 8.26
C VAL A 319 -27.67 -6.58 6.83
N ARG A 320 -28.44 -5.57 6.45
CA ARG A 320 -28.93 -5.40 5.07
C ARG A 320 -27.81 -5.43 4.04
N ARG A 321 -26.69 -4.73 4.31
CA ARG A 321 -25.53 -4.63 3.42
C ARG A 321 -24.83 -5.98 3.29
N GLN A 322 -24.66 -6.70 4.40
CA GLN A 322 -24.15 -8.07 4.37
C GLN A 322 -25.07 -9.01 3.57
N LEU A 323 -26.38 -8.95 3.80
CA LEU A 323 -27.35 -9.79 3.10
C LEU A 323 -27.33 -9.53 1.60
N GLU A 324 -27.33 -8.27 1.15
CA GLU A 324 -27.23 -7.91 -0.27
C GLU A 324 -26.00 -8.56 -0.92
N LEU A 325 -24.84 -8.50 -0.25
CA LEU A 325 -23.62 -9.15 -0.73
C LEU A 325 -23.79 -10.67 -0.88
N ARG A 326 -24.39 -11.32 0.12
CA ARG A 326 -24.62 -12.78 0.12
C ARG A 326 -25.57 -13.22 -1.00
N PHE A 327 -26.62 -12.45 -1.29
CA PHE A 327 -27.47 -12.67 -2.47
C PHE A 327 -26.68 -12.57 -3.77
N ARG A 328 -25.85 -11.54 -3.91
CA ARG A 328 -25.01 -11.35 -5.09
C ARG A 328 -23.94 -12.44 -5.21
N LEU A 329 -23.48 -13.04 -4.12
CA LEU A 329 -22.57 -14.19 -4.18
C LEU A 329 -23.25 -15.52 -4.58
N GLY A 330 -24.58 -15.53 -4.73
CA GLY A 330 -25.35 -16.68 -5.22
C GLY A 330 -25.82 -17.64 -4.13
N GLU A 331 -25.60 -17.34 -2.85
CA GLU A 331 -25.92 -18.25 -1.73
C GLU A 331 -27.40 -18.69 -1.73
N PHE A 332 -28.29 -17.76 -2.06
CA PHE A 332 -29.74 -17.99 -2.03
C PHE A 332 -30.31 -18.52 -3.36
N ASP A 333 -29.49 -18.54 -4.42
CA ASP A 333 -29.87 -18.97 -5.78
C ASP A 333 -28.81 -19.92 -6.39
N PRO A 334 -28.45 -21.04 -5.72
CA PRO A 334 -27.33 -21.88 -6.15
C PRO A 334 -27.50 -22.47 -7.56
N ASP A 335 -28.75 -22.71 -7.99
CA ASP A 335 -29.06 -23.20 -9.35
C ASP A 335 -28.87 -22.13 -10.44
N LEU A 336 -28.76 -20.84 -10.06
CA LEU A 336 -28.57 -19.70 -10.96
C LEU A 336 -27.16 -19.12 -10.89
N ASP A 337 -26.38 -19.45 -9.85
CA ASP A 337 -24.97 -19.08 -9.72
C ASP A 337 -24.14 -19.76 -10.82
N PRO A 338 -23.57 -18.98 -11.77
CA PRO A 338 -22.82 -19.54 -12.90
C PRO A 338 -21.48 -20.19 -12.48
N TRP A 339 -21.02 -19.98 -11.25
CA TRP A 339 -19.74 -20.50 -10.75
C TRP A 339 -19.89 -21.63 -9.73
N SER A 340 -21.12 -22.03 -9.41
CA SER A 340 -21.43 -23.11 -8.45
C SER A 340 -20.78 -24.46 -8.80
N GLY A 341 -20.45 -24.68 -10.08
CA GLY A 341 -19.81 -25.90 -10.58
C GLY A 341 -18.27 -25.85 -10.69
N THR A 342 -17.61 -24.80 -10.20
CA THR A 342 -16.15 -24.63 -10.33
C THR A 342 -15.42 -25.76 -9.58
N GLY A 343 -14.66 -26.59 -10.30
CA GLY A 343 -13.92 -27.73 -9.73
C GLY A 343 -12.50 -27.40 -9.25
N PRO A 344 -11.84 -28.28 -8.47
CA PRO A 344 -10.49 -28.07 -7.96
C PRO A 344 -9.40 -28.08 -9.05
N GLU A 345 -9.69 -28.58 -10.25
CA GLU A 345 -8.76 -28.63 -11.39
C GLU A 345 -8.33 -27.27 -11.94
N VAL A 346 -9.02 -26.19 -11.55
CA VAL A 346 -8.65 -24.80 -11.94
C VAL A 346 -7.49 -24.26 -11.10
N ILE A 347 -7.17 -24.87 -9.96
CA ILE A 347 -6.09 -24.44 -9.07
C ILE A 347 -4.76 -24.80 -9.72
N ASP A 348 -3.90 -23.80 -9.95
CA ASP A 348 -2.58 -23.99 -10.59
C ASP A 348 -2.68 -24.74 -11.93
N CYS A 349 -3.73 -24.43 -12.71
CA CYS A 349 -3.92 -24.99 -14.04
C CYS A 349 -2.87 -24.43 -15.04
N PRO A 350 -2.60 -25.13 -16.16
CA PRO A 350 -1.63 -24.67 -17.15
C PRO A 350 -1.85 -23.24 -17.65
N GLU A 351 -3.10 -22.81 -17.76
CA GLU A 351 -3.48 -21.46 -18.16
C GLU A 351 -3.07 -20.41 -17.13
N HIS A 352 -3.27 -20.69 -15.83
CA HIS A 352 -2.86 -19.80 -14.74
C HIS A 352 -1.33 -19.74 -14.61
N ARG A 353 -0.63 -20.86 -14.81
CA ARG A 353 0.84 -20.89 -14.87
C ARG A 353 1.39 -20.05 -16.00
N ALA A 354 0.82 -20.18 -17.20
CA ALA A 354 1.20 -19.38 -18.35
C ALA A 354 0.94 -17.89 -18.11
N LEU A 355 -0.17 -17.55 -17.44
CA LEU A 355 -0.49 -16.19 -17.03
C LEU A 355 0.49 -15.66 -15.97
N ALA A 356 0.88 -16.45 -14.97
CA ALA A 356 1.86 -16.06 -13.96
C ALA A 356 3.22 -15.75 -14.61
N ARG A 357 3.66 -16.58 -15.55
CA ARG A 357 4.87 -16.31 -16.35
C ARG A 357 4.74 -15.02 -17.15
N HIS A 358 3.63 -14.83 -17.85
CA HIS A 358 3.40 -13.62 -18.64
C HIS A 358 3.38 -12.37 -17.76
N ALA A 359 2.70 -12.41 -16.61
CA ALA A 359 2.66 -11.31 -15.67
C ALA A 359 4.07 -10.96 -15.15
N ALA A 360 4.89 -11.95 -14.81
CA ALA A 360 6.27 -11.73 -14.37
C ALA A 360 7.15 -11.11 -15.47
N ILE A 361 6.96 -11.51 -16.74
CA ILE A 361 7.64 -10.87 -17.89
C ILE A 361 7.25 -9.40 -18.00
N GLU A 362 5.95 -9.13 -18.01
CA GLU A 362 5.41 -7.77 -18.20
C GLU A 362 5.71 -6.84 -17.03
N SER A 363 6.02 -7.39 -15.85
CA SER A 363 6.40 -6.65 -14.64
C SER A 363 7.91 -6.36 -14.54
N THR A 364 8.74 -6.98 -15.39
CA THR A 364 10.20 -6.81 -15.34
C THR A 364 10.59 -5.43 -15.90
N VAL A 365 11.34 -4.65 -15.13
CA VAL A 365 11.78 -3.31 -15.50
C VAL A 365 13.29 -3.30 -15.77
N LEU A 366 13.67 -2.89 -16.97
CA LEU A 366 15.07 -2.62 -17.30
C LEU A 366 15.41 -1.19 -16.85
N LEU A 367 16.16 -1.04 -15.76
CA LEU A 367 16.49 0.27 -15.18
C LEU A 367 17.67 0.92 -15.92
N LYS A 368 18.70 0.14 -16.25
CA LYS A 368 19.88 0.60 -16.96
C LYS A 368 20.37 -0.47 -17.94
N ASN A 369 20.85 -0.05 -19.11
CA ASN A 369 21.52 -0.95 -20.06
C ASN A 369 22.48 -0.21 -21.00
N ASP A 370 23.78 -0.44 -20.84
CA ASP A 370 24.88 0.06 -21.67
C ASP A 370 25.34 -1.01 -22.68
N GLY A 371 24.39 -1.77 -23.23
CA GLY A 371 24.61 -2.74 -24.30
C GLY A 371 25.02 -4.15 -23.87
N LEU A 372 24.92 -4.48 -22.57
CA LEU A 372 25.12 -5.87 -22.10
C LEU A 372 23.91 -6.74 -22.41
N LEU A 373 22.69 -6.24 -22.18
CA LEU A 373 21.45 -6.97 -22.41
C LEU A 373 20.84 -6.64 -23.78
N PRO A 374 20.17 -7.59 -24.45
CA PRO A 374 20.04 -9.00 -24.06
C PRO A 374 21.34 -9.80 -24.23
N LEU A 375 21.54 -10.79 -23.38
CA LEU A 375 22.65 -11.74 -23.46
C LEU A 375 22.46 -12.65 -24.68
N ASP A 376 23.49 -12.72 -25.53
CA ASP A 376 23.51 -13.57 -26.72
C ASP A 376 24.08 -14.95 -26.36
N PRO A 377 23.29 -16.04 -26.39
CA PRO A 377 23.77 -17.38 -26.05
C PRO A 377 25.01 -17.83 -26.84
N ALA A 378 25.21 -17.31 -28.06
CA ALA A 378 26.38 -17.63 -28.87
C ALA A 378 27.66 -16.93 -28.39
N ARG A 379 27.52 -15.79 -27.70
CA ARG A 379 28.64 -14.98 -27.17
C ARG A 379 28.84 -15.16 -25.67
N THR A 380 27.80 -15.55 -24.94
CA THR A 380 27.83 -15.81 -23.50
C THR A 380 27.32 -17.23 -23.20
N PRO A 381 27.98 -18.29 -23.73
CA PRO A 381 27.56 -19.66 -23.46
C PRO A 381 27.74 -20.06 -22.00
N ARG A 382 28.63 -19.43 -21.22
CA ARG A 382 28.83 -19.72 -19.80
C ARG A 382 28.49 -18.49 -18.95
N ILE A 383 27.45 -18.59 -18.12
CA ILE A 383 26.97 -17.48 -17.27
C ILE A 383 27.10 -17.85 -15.80
N ALA A 384 27.70 -16.98 -14.99
CA ALA A 384 27.67 -17.10 -13.55
C ALA A 384 26.41 -16.43 -12.99
N VAL A 385 25.56 -17.16 -12.28
CA VAL A 385 24.37 -16.62 -11.60
C VAL A 385 24.64 -16.62 -10.10
N ILE A 386 24.77 -15.42 -9.53
CA ILE A 386 25.39 -15.22 -8.22
C ILE A 386 24.44 -14.49 -7.27
N GLY A 387 24.40 -14.86 -5.99
CA GLY A 387 23.68 -14.14 -4.94
C GLY A 387 22.64 -14.98 -4.21
N PRO A 388 22.13 -14.50 -3.05
CA PRO A 388 21.20 -15.25 -2.21
C PRO A 388 19.87 -15.55 -2.92
N LEU A 389 19.53 -14.75 -3.94
CA LEU A 389 18.31 -14.89 -4.73
C LEU A 389 18.56 -15.52 -6.11
N ALA A 390 19.78 -16.01 -6.38
CA ALA A 390 20.16 -16.60 -7.67
C ALA A 390 19.24 -17.73 -8.13
N ASP A 391 18.71 -18.51 -7.19
CA ASP A 391 17.83 -19.64 -7.49
C ASP A 391 16.82 -19.92 -6.37
N THR A 392 16.45 -18.88 -5.62
CA THR A 392 15.54 -18.97 -4.46
C THR A 392 14.38 -18.02 -4.65
N LEU A 393 13.15 -18.50 -4.40
CA LEU A 393 11.92 -17.71 -4.38
C LEU A 393 11.27 -17.83 -3.00
N PHE A 394 10.93 -16.70 -2.41
CA PHE A 394 10.28 -16.63 -1.11
C PHE A 394 8.78 -16.41 -1.24
N GLU A 395 8.07 -16.83 -0.20
CA GLU A 395 6.67 -16.46 0.02
C GLU A 395 6.63 -15.26 0.96
N ASP A 396 5.67 -14.39 0.74
CA ASP A 396 5.29 -13.31 1.66
C ASP A 396 4.06 -13.71 2.49
N TRP A 397 3.58 -12.77 3.31
CA TRP A 397 2.45 -13.00 4.22
C TRP A 397 1.13 -13.22 3.47
N TYR A 398 0.92 -12.50 2.36
CA TYR A 398 -0.29 -12.51 1.56
C TYR A 398 -0.17 -13.34 0.29
N SER A 399 0.71 -14.34 0.29
CA SER A 399 0.82 -15.35 -0.76
C SER A 399 0.21 -16.70 -0.36
N GLY A 400 -0.32 -17.41 -1.35
CA GLY A 400 -0.53 -18.86 -1.28
C GLY A 400 0.80 -19.63 -1.18
N THR A 401 0.73 -20.95 -1.03
CA THR A 401 1.90 -21.82 -1.13
C THR A 401 2.21 -22.08 -2.59
N MET A 402 3.43 -21.78 -3.05
CA MET A 402 3.81 -22.04 -4.44
C MET A 402 3.82 -23.56 -4.73
N PRO A 403 3.08 -24.07 -5.74
CA PRO A 403 3.05 -25.49 -6.08
C PRO A 403 4.39 -26.01 -6.61
N TYR A 404 5.19 -25.13 -7.21
CA TYR A 404 6.56 -25.33 -7.64
C TYR A 404 7.29 -23.98 -7.66
N ARG A 405 8.62 -23.98 -7.78
CA ARG A 405 9.44 -22.76 -7.80
C ARG A 405 10.48 -22.85 -8.91
N VAL A 406 10.53 -21.85 -9.78
CA VAL A 406 11.58 -21.72 -10.78
C VAL A 406 12.42 -20.49 -10.47
N GLY A 407 13.60 -20.69 -9.87
CA GLY A 407 14.59 -19.63 -9.64
C GLY A 407 15.32 -19.22 -10.93
N LEU A 408 16.05 -18.11 -10.89
CA LEU A 408 16.68 -17.54 -12.09
C LEU A 408 17.74 -18.47 -12.70
N ALA A 409 18.62 -19.06 -11.89
CA ALA A 409 19.64 -19.98 -12.37
C ALA A 409 19.00 -21.20 -13.07
N THR A 410 17.93 -21.75 -12.49
CA THR A 410 17.16 -22.84 -13.10
C THR A 410 16.51 -22.42 -14.42
N GLY A 411 15.87 -21.23 -14.46
CA GLY A 411 15.23 -20.70 -15.66
C GLY A 411 16.22 -20.45 -16.80
N LEU A 412 17.36 -19.82 -16.51
CA LEU A 412 18.42 -19.58 -17.49
C LEU A 412 19.07 -20.88 -17.96
N ALA A 413 19.30 -21.85 -17.07
CA ALA A 413 19.84 -23.15 -17.47
C ALA A 413 18.91 -23.86 -18.46
N ALA A 414 17.60 -23.83 -18.22
CA ALA A 414 16.61 -24.40 -19.13
C ALA A 414 16.61 -23.70 -20.50
N ALA A 415 16.72 -22.37 -20.53
CA ALA A 415 16.73 -21.57 -21.76
C ALA A 415 18.04 -21.69 -22.57
N LEU A 416 19.18 -21.88 -21.89
CA LEU A 416 20.48 -22.04 -22.54
C LEU A 416 20.80 -23.48 -22.97
N ALA A 417 20.16 -24.49 -22.37
CA ALA A 417 20.42 -25.89 -22.69
C ALA A 417 20.30 -26.23 -24.19
N PRO A 418 19.30 -25.73 -24.95
CA PRO A 418 19.23 -25.94 -26.42
C PRO A 418 20.42 -25.35 -27.19
N HIS A 419 21.11 -24.37 -26.61
CA HIS A 419 22.27 -23.69 -27.19
C HIS A 419 23.61 -24.28 -26.70
N GLY A 420 23.58 -25.31 -25.84
CA GLY A 420 24.78 -25.90 -25.24
C GLY A 420 25.45 -25.01 -24.20
N GLY A 421 24.73 -24.04 -23.63
CA GLY A 421 25.25 -23.16 -22.59
C GLY A 421 25.27 -23.80 -21.20
N GLU A 422 26.04 -23.20 -20.29
CA GLU A 422 26.30 -23.66 -18.93
C GLU A 422 26.01 -22.53 -17.93
N ILE A 423 25.33 -22.88 -16.84
CA ILE A 423 25.12 -21.98 -15.70
C ILE A 423 26.01 -22.41 -14.53
N VAL A 424 26.80 -21.46 -14.01
CA VAL A 424 27.55 -21.61 -12.76
C VAL A 424 26.81 -20.86 -11.66
N ARG A 425 26.16 -21.59 -10.75
CA ARG A 425 25.39 -21.01 -9.65
C ARG A 425 26.22 -20.88 -8.38
N VAL A 426 26.28 -19.70 -7.78
CA VAL A 426 26.95 -19.46 -6.48
C VAL A 426 26.11 -18.53 -5.60
N GLU A 427 25.71 -18.94 -4.40
CA GLU A 427 24.92 -18.07 -3.51
C GLU A 427 25.70 -16.86 -2.97
N GLY A 428 27.02 -16.99 -2.84
CA GLY A 428 27.88 -15.91 -2.34
C GLY A 428 27.85 -15.72 -0.82
N CYS A 429 27.18 -16.61 -0.08
CA CYS A 429 27.12 -16.62 1.39
C CYS A 429 28.39 -17.23 2.00
N ASP A 430 28.83 -16.67 3.13
CA ASP A 430 29.92 -17.25 3.92
C ASP A 430 29.42 -18.51 4.65
N ARG A 431 30.27 -19.54 4.72
CA ARG A 431 30.05 -20.66 5.63
C ARG A 431 30.88 -20.47 6.88
N ILE A 432 30.24 -20.46 8.04
CA ILE A 432 30.90 -20.27 9.33
C ILE A 432 30.61 -21.41 10.31
N ALA A 433 31.52 -21.62 11.25
CA ALA A 433 31.26 -22.34 12.48
C ALA A 433 31.25 -21.37 13.66
N LEU A 434 30.32 -21.56 14.59
CA LEU A 434 30.22 -20.81 15.83
C LEU A 434 30.53 -21.75 16.98
N ARG A 435 31.71 -21.59 17.60
CA ARG A 435 32.18 -22.43 18.71
C ARG A 435 32.02 -21.70 20.03
N SER A 436 31.29 -22.30 20.97
CA SER A 436 31.16 -21.78 22.32
C SER A 436 32.54 -21.68 23.00
N ARG A 437 32.84 -20.55 23.61
CA ARG A 437 34.02 -20.38 24.48
C ARG A 437 33.82 -21.04 25.84
N THR A 438 32.58 -21.21 26.27
CA THR A 438 32.23 -21.88 27.54
C THR A 438 32.39 -23.39 27.46
N THR A 439 31.84 -24.05 26.44
CA THR A 439 31.83 -25.52 26.34
C THR A 439 32.80 -26.08 25.30
N GLY A 440 33.20 -25.29 24.31
CA GLY A 440 34.00 -25.74 23.15
C GLY A 440 33.16 -26.39 22.04
N ASP A 441 31.86 -26.55 22.23
CA ASP A 441 30.94 -27.16 21.26
C ASP A 441 30.50 -26.17 20.17
N LEU A 442 30.04 -26.70 19.03
CA LEU A 442 29.46 -25.90 17.96
C LEU A 442 27.98 -25.61 18.21
N LEU A 443 27.53 -24.39 17.91
CA LEU A 443 26.11 -24.04 17.88
C LEU A 443 25.36 -25.00 16.94
N GLY A 444 24.32 -25.66 17.45
CA GLY A 444 23.53 -26.62 16.67
C GLY A 444 24.32 -27.83 16.17
N LYS A 445 25.56 -28.05 16.61
CA LYS A 445 26.47 -29.12 16.16
C LYS A 445 26.73 -29.12 14.64
N THR A 446 26.62 -27.96 13.99
CA THR A 446 26.77 -27.81 12.53
C THR A 446 27.55 -26.54 12.19
N SER A 447 27.69 -26.28 10.88
CA SER A 447 28.15 -25.00 10.32
C SER A 447 26.98 -24.32 9.60
N PHE A 448 27.05 -23.01 9.42
CA PHE A 448 25.95 -22.22 8.86
C PHE A 448 26.38 -21.46 7.62
N ASP A 449 25.58 -21.52 6.58
CA ASP A 449 25.59 -20.55 5.50
C ASP A 449 24.86 -19.28 5.99
N VAL A 450 25.54 -18.12 5.94
CA VAL A 450 25.05 -16.87 6.50
C VAL A 450 24.65 -15.90 5.40
N THR A 451 23.42 -15.41 5.46
CA THR A 451 22.92 -14.37 4.55
C THR A 451 22.59 -13.10 5.33
N ASP A 452 23.12 -11.97 4.86
CA ASP A 452 22.82 -10.63 5.37
C ASP A 452 21.62 -10.04 4.61
N TRP A 453 20.59 -9.65 5.37
CA TRP A 453 19.37 -9.03 4.86
C TRP A 453 19.29 -7.53 5.19
N GLY A 454 20.36 -6.92 5.71
CA GLY A 454 20.41 -5.52 6.10
C GLY A 454 19.92 -5.31 7.54
N GLY A 455 19.94 -4.07 8.05
CA GLY A 455 19.40 -3.74 9.39
C GLY A 455 20.03 -4.53 10.56
N GLY A 456 21.18 -5.17 10.34
CA GLY A 456 21.80 -6.14 11.24
C GLY A 456 21.14 -7.53 11.28
N ALA A 457 20.06 -7.77 10.54
CA ALA A 457 19.38 -9.07 10.52
C ALA A 457 20.07 -10.03 9.53
N SER A 458 20.64 -11.12 10.06
CA SER A 458 21.18 -12.22 9.28
C SER A 458 20.42 -13.51 9.56
N THR A 459 20.31 -14.37 8.55
CA THR A 459 19.81 -15.74 8.73
C THR A 459 20.98 -16.73 8.72
N LEU A 460 20.86 -17.77 9.54
CA LEU A 460 21.84 -18.85 9.64
C LEU A 460 21.19 -20.15 9.15
N ARG A 461 21.58 -20.65 7.98
CA ARG A 461 21.06 -21.90 7.42
C ARG A 461 22.05 -23.02 7.64
N ALA A 462 21.66 -24.07 8.36
CA ALA A 462 22.53 -25.20 8.66
C ALA A 462 22.99 -25.89 7.37
N ALA A 463 24.31 -26.02 7.20
CA ALA A 463 24.93 -26.48 5.96
C ALA A 463 24.65 -27.95 5.63
N ASP A 464 24.30 -28.75 6.64
CA ASP A 464 24.04 -30.19 6.53
C ASP A 464 22.56 -30.52 6.27
N THR A 465 21.63 -29.68 6.75
CA THR A 465 20.18 -29.92 6.63
C THR A 465 19.46 -28.92 5.72
N GLY A 466 20.04 -27.75 5.47
CA GLY A 466 19.40 -26.66 4.74
C GLY A 466 18.34 -25.89 5.55
N ARG A 467 18.15 -26.20 6.85
CA ARG A 467 17.15 -25.57 7.71
C ARG A 467 17.70 -24.35 8.44
N TYR A 468 16.86 -23.36 8.67
CA TYR A 468 17.22 -22.14 9.38
C TYR A 468 17.30 -22.38 10.89
N LEU A 469 18.29 -21.76 11.53
CA LEU A 469 18.33 -21.60 12.97
C LEU A 469 17.13 -20.76 13.39
N THR A 470 16.37 -21.23 14.39
CA THR A 470 15.20 -20.53 14.92
C THR A 470 15.13 -20.65 16.44
N LEU A 471 14.42 -19.69 17.04
CA LEU A 471 14.04 -19.71 18.45
C LEU A 471 12.84 -20.64 18.67
N GLN A 472 13.00 -21.58 19.58
CA GLN A 472 11.95 -22.51 20.01
C GLN A 472 11.09 -21.88 21.11
N ASP A 473 9.90 -22.46 21.34
CA ASP A 473 8.97 -21.96 22.37
C ASP A 473 9.52 -22.11 23.79
N ASP A 474 10.46 -23.03 24.01
CA ASP A 474 11.17 -23.21 25.28
C ASP A 474 12.45 -22.37 25.38
N GLU A 475 12.51 -21.30 24.59
CA GLU A 475 13.63 -20.36 24.44
C GLU A 475 14.93 -21.00 23.91
N GLY A 476 14.91 -22.28 23.52
CA GLY A 476 16.04 -22.97 22.93
C GLY A 476 16.35 -22.54 21.50
N LEU A 477 17.56 -22.82 21.03
CA LEU A 477 17.92 -22.66 19.61
C LEU A 477 18.06 -24.01 18.90
N ALA A 478 17.41 -24.15 17.75
CA ALA A 478 17.54 -25.32 16.88
C ALA A 478 17.51 -24.92 15.39
N ALA A 479 18.17 -25.71 14.54
CA ALA A 479 18.13 -25.54 13.09
C ALA A 479 17.10 -26.51 12.48
N ASP A 480 15.83 -26.14 12.57
CA ASP A 480 14.70 -27.00 12.22
C ASP A 480 13.64 -26.33 11.33
N GLN A 481 13.75 -25.03 11.06
CA GLN A 481 12.78 -24.30 10.26
C GLN A 481 13.09 -24.37 8.76
N ASP A 482 12.13 -24.84 7.95
CA ASP A 482 12.28 -24.97 6.49
C ASP A 482 12.06 -23.64 5.75
N VAL A 483 11.07 -22.84 6.20
CA VAL A 483 10.64 -21.59 5.54
C VAL A 483 10.46 -20.49 6.58
N ILE A 484 10.93 -19.28 6.26
CA ILE A 484 10.69 -18.10 7.08
C ILE A 484 9.37 -17.47 6.61
N LYS A 485 8.26 -17.90 7.20
CA LYS A 485 6.91 -17.36 6.93
C LYS A 485 6.06 -17.49 8.18
N ALA A 486 6.19 -16.54 9.08
CA ALA A 486 5.45 -16.51 10.34
C ALA A 486 5.19 -15.06 10.77
N TRP A 487 4.14 -14.86 11.57
CA TRP A 487 3.85 -13.56 12.17
C TRP A 487 5.01 -13.09 13.06
N PHE A 488 5.62 -13.99 13.83
CA PHE A 488 6.81 -13.70 14.61
C PHE A 488 8.02 -14.39 13.95
N VAL A 489 8.89 -13.59 13.34
CA VAL A 489 10.10 -14.10 12.65
C VAL A 489 11.17 -14.37 13.68
N LYS A 490 11.41 -15.65 13.95
CA LYS A 490 12.31 -16.11 15.01
C LYS A 490 13.71 -16.46 14.48
N GLU A 491 13.89 -16.45 13.16
CA GLU A 491 15.04 -16.96 12.42
C GLU A 491 16.16 -15.93 12.17
N THR A 492 15.99 -14.70 12.65
CA THR A 492 16.90 -13.59 12.40
C THR A 492 17.78 -13.29 13.60
N PHE A 493 19.07 -13.10 13.32
CA PHE A 493 20.09 -12.86 14.35
C PHE A 493 21.06 -11.74 13.95
N ARG A 494 21.48 -10.98 14.96
CA ARG A 494 22.54 -9.96 14.90
C ARG A 494 23.83 -10.55 15.45
N PHE A 495 24.92 -10.34 14.71
CA PHE A 495 26.28 -10.61 15.18
C PHE A 495 26.87 -9.34 15.77
N GLU A 496 27.15 -9.34 17.07
CA GLU A 496 27.78 -8.20 17.75
C GLU A 496 29.24 -8.54 18.09
N PRO A 497 30.24 -7.73 17.67
CA PRO A 497 31.64 -7.99 17.99
C PRO A 497 31.90 -8.01 19.51
N ALA A 498 32.62 -9.02 20.00
CA ALA A 498 32.96 -9.19 21.42
C ALA A 498 34.44 -9.52 21.69
N GLY A 499 35.32 -9.27 20.71
CA GLY A 499 36.76 -9.54 20.76
C GLY A 499 37.36 -9.58 19.36
N GLU A 500 38.60 -10.05 19.23
CA GLU A 500 39.27 -10.19 17.92
C GLU A 500 38.65 -11.29 17.05
N ASP A 501 38.25 -12.42 17.64
CA ASP A 501 37.71 -13.59 16.92
C ASP A 501 36.37 -14.10 17.46
N THR A 502 35.72 -13.33 18.36
CA THR A 502 34.45 -13.69 19.00
C THR A 502 33.33 -12.72 18.71
N VAL A 503 32.13 -13.25 18.58
CA VAL A 503 30.87 -12.51 18.42
C VAL A 503 29.86 -12.94 19.49
N LEU A 504 28.93 -12.05 19.80
CA LEU A 504 27.68 -12.39 20.46
C LEU A 504 26.61 -12.62 19.39
N LEU A 505 25.69 -13.54 19.68
CA LEU A 505 24.54 -13.80 18.82
C LEU A 505 23.29 -13.30 19.52
N ARG A 506 22.64 -12.28 18.94
CA ARG A 506 21.43 -11.69 19.47
C ARG A 506 20.27 -11.99 18.55
N ASN A 507 19.18 -12.55 19.05
CA ASN A 507 17.98 -12.77 18.25
C ASN A 507 17.26 -11.43 18.03
N VAL A 508 16.86 -11.14 16.78
CA VAL A 508 16.25 -9.85 16.43
C VAL A 508 14.87 -9.70 17.09
N PHE A 509 14.04 -10.74 17.03
CA PHE A 509 12.68 -10.71 17.56
C PHE A 509 12.61 -10.45 19.07
N THR A 510 13.39 -11.20 19.86
CA THR A 510 13.38 -11.05 21.33
C THR A 510 14.28 -9.92 21.83
N GLY A 511 15.22 -9.46 21.01
CA GLY A 511 16.27 -8.54 21.43
C GLY A 511 17.21 -9.10 22.50
N ARG A 512 17.18 -10.41 22.79
CA ARG A 512 18.01 -11.09 23.78
C ARG A 512 19.16 -11.88 23.12
N TYR A 513 20.18 -12.20 23.91
CA TYR A 513 21.38 -12.89 23.48
C TYR A 513 21.30 -14.39 23.75
N ALA A 514 21.96 -15.15 22.87
CA ALA A 514 22.22 -16.56 23.09
C ALA A 514 23.16 -16.76 24.28
N ALA A 515 22.78 -17.65 25.20
CA ALA A 515 23.55 -18.12 26.33
C ALA A 515 23.66 -19.65 26.28
N VAL A 516 24.69 -20.20 26.93
CA VAL A 516 24.95 -21.64 26.97
C VAL A 516 24.91 -22.12 28.42
N ASP A 517 24.15 -23.17 28.68
CA ASP A 517 24.23 -23.88 29.96
C ASP A 517 25.54 -24.69 30.01
N PRO A 518 26.45 -24.41 30.97
CA PRO A 518 27.76 -25.07 31.03
C PRO A 518 27.67 -26.55 31.44
N THR A 519 26.52 -27.03 31.92
CA THR A 519 26.35 -28.40 32.43
C THR A 519 25.92 -29.38 31.36
N ASP A 520 25.03 -28.97 30.44
CA ASP A 520 24.49 -29.83 29.38
C ASP A 520 24.74 -29.29 27.96
N GLY A 521 25.29 -28.07 27.83
CA GLY A 521 25.62 -27.44 26.56
C GLY A 521 24.40 -26.91 25.81
N ARG A 522 23.21 -26.87 26.43
CA ARG A 522 22.00 -26.33 25.82
C ARG A 522 22.16 -24.84 25.56
N VAL A 523 21.75 -24.41 24.36
CA VAL A 523 21.76 -22.99 23.96
C VAL A 523 20.36 -22.42 24.07
N THR A 524 20.21 -21.30 24.78
CA THR A 524 18.93 -20.58 24.92
C THR A 524 19.10 -19.09 24.63
N VAL A 525 18.02 -18.38 24.29
CA VAL A 525 18.03 -16.94 24.04
C VAL A 525 17.45 -16.19 25.25
N THR A 526 18.20 -16.21 26.35
CA THR A 526 17.74 -15.73 27.66
C THR A 526 18.57 -14.59 28.22
N ALA A 527 19.80 -14.38 27.72
CA ALA A 527 20.67 -13.34 28.25
C ALA A 527 20.17 -11.95 27.83
N GLU A 528 19.94 -11.07 28.82
CA GLU A 528 19.45 -9.71 28.58
C GLU A 528 20.58 -8.70 28.34
N THR A 529 21.81 -9.04 28.72
CA THR A 529 22.98 -8.16 28.61
C THR A 529 24.12 -8.83 27.84
N PRO A 530 24.97 -8.04 27.14
CA PRO A 530 26.17 -8.55 26.47
C PRO A 530 27.12 -9.33 27.40
N ASP A 531 27.20 -8.95 28.67
CA ASP A 531 28.10 -9.60 29.64
C ASP A 531 27.66 -11.03 29.99
N ALA A 532 26.35 -11.27 30.02
CA ALA A 532 25.75 -12.57 30.29
C ALA A 532 25.68 -13.47 29.04
N ALA A 533 25.95 -12.92 27.86
CA ALA A 533 25.88 -13.63 26.59
C ALA A 533 27.05 -14.61 26.41
N GLU A 534 26.79 -15.69 25.66
CA GLU A 534 27.85 -16.57 25.20
C GLU A 534 28.74 -15.87 24.17
N ARG A 535 30.06 -16.05 24.32
CA ARG A 535 31.04 -15.61 23.34
C ARG A 535 31.28 -16.75 22.34
N TRP A 536 30.85 -16.56 21.11
CA TRP A 536 31.05 -17.52 20.03
C TRP A 536 32.32 -17.19 19.27
N GLN A 537 33.29 -18.10 19.25
CA GLN A 537 34.40 -18.02 18.29
C GLN A 537 33.85 -18.25 16.89
N ARG A 538 33.98 -17.26 16.02
CA ARG A 538 33.51 -17.32 14.63
C ARG A 538 34.65 -17.78 13.72
N GLU A 539 34.53 -18.98 13.17
CA GLU A 539 35.49 -19.55 12.23
C GLU A 539 34.91 -19.49 10.81
N LEU A 540 35.61 -18.84 9.88
CA LEU A 540 35.24 -18.84 8.46
C LEU A 540 35.74 -20.14 7.81
N LEU A 541 34.81 -20.96 7.33
CA LEU A 541 35.10 -22.25 6.68
C LEU A 541 35.10 -22.13 5.16
N ARG A 542 34.28 -21.23 4.60
CA ARG A 542 34.16 -20.97 3.17
C ARG A 542 33.88 -19.47 2.97
N ASP A 543 34.69 -18.82 2.15
CA ASP A 543 34.50 -17.42 1.77
C ASP A 543 33.60 -17.35 0.54
N GLY A 544 32.32 -16.98 0.75
CA GLY A 544 31.33 -16.96 -0.31
C GLY A 544 31.63 -15.91 -1.38
N ARG A 545 32.23 -14.78 -0.98
CA ARG A 545 32.63 -13.72 -1.90
C ARG A 545 33.80 -14.15 -2.77
N ALA A 546 34.78 -14.84 -2.21
CA ALA A 546 35.93 -15.34 -2.99
C ALA A 546 35.48 -16.31 -4.09
N GLU A 547 34.56 -17.22 -3.78
CA GLU A 547 34.04 -18.17 -4.76
C GLU A 547 33.15 -17.52 -5.82
N ALA A 548 32.35 -16.53 -5.42
CA ALA A 548 31.58 -15.73 -6.37
C ALA A 548 32.50 -15.03 -7.38
N ARG A 549 33.63 -14.46 -6.93
CA ARG A 549 34.65 -13.87 -7.81
C ARG A 549 35.26 -14.91 -8.75
N GLU A 550 35.58 -16.10 -8.26
CA GLU A 550 36.13 -17.17 -9.09
C GLU A 550 35.13 -17.64 -10.16
N ALA A 551 33.87 -17.85 -9.78
CA ALA A 551 32.81 -18.21 -10.72
C ALA A 551 32.63 -17.12 -11.80
N ALA A 552 32.57 -15.85 -11.41
CA ALA A 552 32.45 -14.72 -12.33
C ALA A 552 33.67 -14.58 -13.27
N ALA A 553 34.88 -14.80 -12.77
CA ALA A 553 36.10 -14.72 -13.56
C ALA A 553 36.14 -15.77 -14.69
N THR A 554 35.57 -16.96 -14.44
CA THR A 554 35.54 -18.07 -15.42
C THR A 554 34.31 -18.06 -16.35
N ALA A 555 33.34 -17.18 -16.12
CA ALA A 555 32.16 -17.01 -16.96
C ALA A 555 32.35 -15.90 -18.00
N ASP A 556 31.52 -15.92 -19.06
CA ASP A 556 31.49 -14.88 -20.10
C ASP A 556 30.75 -13.63 -19.63
N ALA A 557 29.74 -13.82 -18.78
CA ALA A 557 28.98 -12.78 -18.09
C ALA A 557 28.57 -13.25 -16.69
N ALA A 558 28.31 -12.31 -15.80
CA ALA A 558 27.74 -12.57 -14.48
C ALA A 558 26.37 -11.90 -14.34
N VAL A 559 25.43 -12.61 -13.73
CA VAL A 559 24.12 -12.11 -13.33
C VAL A 559 24.05 -12.20 -11.82
N VAL A 560 24.13 -11.06 -11.14
CA VAL A 560 24.09 -10.99 -9.68
C VAL A 560 22.66 -10.69 -9.24
N VAL A 561 22.08 -11.54 -8.40
CA VAL A 561 20.67 -11.49 -7.97
C VAL A 561 20.59 -11.18 -6.48
N LEU A 562 20.17 -9.96 -6.17
CA LEU A 562 20.14 -9.37 -4.82
C LEU A 562 18.75 -8.83 -4.50
N GLY A 563 18.53 -8.42 -3.25
CA GLY A 563 17.28 -7.79 -2.82
C GLY A 563 16.92 -8.15 -1.37
N ASN A 564 15.61 -8.26 -1.09
CA ASN A 564 15.10 -8.60 0.23
C ASN A 564 14.53 -10.01 0.31
N HIS A 565 14.41 -10.47 1.55
CA HIS A 565 13.47 -11.51 1.92
C HIS A 565 12.15 -10.80 2.29
N PRO A 566 10.97 -11.21 1.78
CA PRO A 566 9.70 -10.51 2.04
C PRO A 566 9.33 -10.43 3.53
N MET A 567 9.77 -11.41 4.32
CA MET A 567 9.48 -11.48 5.75
C MET A 567 10.54 -10.82 6.68
N ILE A 568 11.57 -10.14 6.16
CA ILE A 568 12.69 -9.64 6.98
C ILE A 568 13.01 -8.18 6.62
N ASN A 569 13.09 -7.30 7.63
CA ASN A 569 13.47 -5.88 7.49
C ASN A 569 12.57 -5.14 6.48
N GLY A 570 11.26 -5.19 6.70
CA GLY A 570 10.26 -4.62 5.79
C GLY A 570 9.17 -5.64 5.51
N ARG A 571 8.07 -5.55 6.25
CA ARG A 571 6.88 -6.41 6.15
C ARG A 571 5.74 -5.75 6.93
N GLU A 572 4.55 -6.36 6.88
CA GLU A 572 3.52 -6.04 7.86
C GLU A 572 4.10 -6.12 9.30
N THR A 573 3.80 -5.11 10.11
CA THR A 573 4.33 -4.86 11.47
C THR A 573 5.81 -4.44 11.59
N GLU A 574 6.49 -4.13 10.49
CA GLU A 574 7.90 -3.71 10.51
C GLU A 574 8.24 -2.80 9.32
N ASP A 575 8.44 -1.51 9.56
CA ASP A 575 8.95 -0.59 8.54
C ASP A 575 10.48 -0.71 8.36
N ARG A 576 10.97 -0.30 7.19
CA ARG A 576 12.40 -0.26 6.90
C ARG A 576 13.04 0.97 7.55
N ALA A 577 14.21 0.78 8.15
CA ALA A 577 14.97 1.90 8.71
C ALA A 577 15.58 2.82 7.62
N ASP A 578 15.96 2.26 6.47
CA ASP A 578 16.48 3.00 5.32
C ASP A 578 16.22 2.25 3.99
N ILE A 579 16.68 2.84 2.89
CA ILE A 579 16.53 2.29 1.54
C ILE A 579 17.83 1.67 0.98
N ARG A 580 18.87 1.45 1.81
CA ARG A 580 20.16 0.94 1.33
C ARG A 580 20.11 -0.55 1.06
N LEU A 581 20.94 -1.01 0.11
CA LEU A 581 21.16 -2.43 -0.10
C LEU A 581 21.90 -3.00 1.12
N PRO A 582 21.64 -4.27 1.53
CA PRO A 582 22.40 -4.89 2.60
C PRO A 582 23.91 -4.84 2.33
N GLU A 583 24.70 -4.49 3.34
CA GLU A 583 26.14 -4.25 3.19
C GLU A 583 26.86 -5.50 2.64
N GLY A 584 26.50 -6.69 3.13
CA GLY A 584 27.05 -7.94 2.63
C GLY A 584 26.72 -8.22 1.16
N GLN A 585 25.51 -7.86 0.72
CA GLN A 585 25.07 -8.02 -0.66
C GLN A 585 25.75 -7.01 -1.59
N GLU A 586 25.90 -5.75 -1.16
CA GLU A 586 26.62 -4.75 -1.94
C GLU A 586 28.11 -5.12 -2.07
N ALA A 587 28.74 -5.59 -0.99
CA ALA A 587 30.13 -6.06 -1.03
C ALA A 587 30.31 -7.24 -2.00
N LEU A 588 29.34 -8.17 -2.05
CA LEU A 588 29.33 -9.26 -3.03
C LEU A 588 29.23 -8.74 -4.46
N LEU A 589 28.32 -7.80 -4.73
CA LEU A 589 28.14 -7.19 -6.06
C LEU A 589 29.44 -6.55 -6.57
N ARG A 590 30.06 -5.71 -5.72
CA ARG A 590 31.30 -4.99 -6.04
C ARG A 590 32.44 -5.97 -6.36
N ALA A 591 32.57 -7.03 -5.55
CA ALA A 591 33.58 -8.06 -5.75
C ALA A 591 33.41 -8.80 -7.09
N VAL A 592 32.17 -9.17 -7.44
CA VAL A 592 31.86 -9.84 -8.71
C VAL A 592 32.12 -8.93 -9.90
N ALA A 593 31.66 -7.68 -9.85
CA ALA A 593 31.84 -6.71 -10.92
C ALA A 593 33.33 -6.40 -11.18
N GLU A 594 34.16 -6.37 -10.14
CA GLU A 594 35.62 -6.24 -10.26
C GLU A 594 36.22 -7.43 -11.03
N ALA A 595 35.76 -8.66 -10.76
CA ALA A 595 36.24 -9.87 -11.43
C ALA A 595 35.69 -10.02 -12.87
N ARG A 596 34.47 -9.51 -13.13
CA ARG A 596 33.76 -9.61 -14.41
C ARG A 596 33.01 -8.31 -14.73
N PRO A 597 33.58 -7.39 -15.52
CA PRO A 597 32.89 -6.14 -15.89
C PRO A 597 31.58 -6.35 -16.67
N GLN A 598 31.42 -7.49 -17.34
CA GLN A 598 30.15 -7.92 -17.94
C GLN A 598 29.19 -8.47 -16.86
N THR A 599 28.89 -7.65 -15.86
CA THR A 599 27.97 -7.99 -14.76
C THR A 599 26.66 -7.24 -14.92
N ALA A 600 25.54 -7.97 -14.90
CA ALA A 600 24.21 -7.41 -14.74
C ALA A 600 23.74 -7.60 -13.29
N LEU A 601 23.14 -6.57 -12.68
CA LEU A 601 22.38 -6.70 -11.44
C LEU A 601 20.92 -7.01 -11.78
N VAL A 602 20.38 -8.07 -11.20
CA VAL A 602 18.93 -8.31 -11.10
C VAL A 602 18.54 -8.09 -9.65
N LEU A 603 17.86 -6.98 -9.38
CA LEU A 603 17.30 -6.71 -8.07
C LEU A 603 15.90 -7.33 -8.00
N MET A 604 15.73 -8.37 -7.18
CA MET A 604 14.43 -8.94 -6.86
C MET A 604 13.99 -8.41 -5.51
N SER A 605 13.11 -7.41 -5.52
CA SER A 605 12.70 -6.73 -4.31
C SER A 605 11.28 -6.20 -4.32
N SER A 606 10.69 -6.15 -3.13
CA SER A 606 9.41 -5.50 -2.85
C SER A 606 9.51 -3.97 -2.76
N TYR A 607 10.72 -3.46 -2.58
CA TYR A 607 10.97 -2.05 -2.23
C TYR A 607 11.96 -1.39 -3.19
N PRO A 608 11.92 -0.05 -3.31
CA PRO A 608 13.02 0.71 -3.89
C PRO A 608 14.28 0.57 -3.05
N TYR A 609 15.42 0.49 -3.73
CA TYR A 609 16.73 0.51 -3.12
C TYR A 609 17.57 1.66 -3.70
N ALA A 610 18.35 2.32 -2.85
CA ALA A 610 19.40 3.22 -3.29
C ALA A 610 20.49 2.40 -3.99
N LEU A 611 20.56 2.51 -5.31
CA LEU A 611 21.45 1.73 -6.18
C LEU A 611 22.54 2.58 -6.85
N ASP A 612 22.90 3.72 -6.25
CA ASP A 612 23.81 4.70 -6.86
C ASP A 612 25.13 4.07 -7.37
N TRP A 613 25.73 3.16 -6.59
CA TRP A 613 26.95 2.48 -7.01
C TRP A 613 26.72 1.57 -8.22
N ALA A 614 25.63 0.81 -8.24
CA ALA A 614 25.30 -0.10 -9.33
C ALA A 614 24.96 0.65 -10.62
N ASP A 615 24.21 1.75 -10.51
CA ASP A 615 23.90 2.65 -11.62
C ASP A 615 25.18 3.25 -12.24
N GLU A 616 26.14 3.67 -11.42
CA GLU A 616 27.40 4.23 -11.94
C GLU A 616 28.31 3.17 -12.59
N HIS A 617 28.41 1.97 -12.00
CA HIS A 617 29.49 1.03 -12.32
C HIS A 617 29.08 -0.16 -13.19
N LEU A 618 27.81 -0.54 -13.23
CA LEU A 618 27.37 -1.74 -13.96
C LEU A 618 26.82 -1.40 -15.34
N PRO A 619 27.07 -2.24 -16.36
CA PRO A 619 26.49 -2.07 -17.67
C PRO A 619 25.00 -2.40 -17.73
N ALA A 620 24.43 -3.11 -16.75
CA ALA A 620 22.98 -3.37 -16.73
C ALA A 620 22.42 -3.55 -15.32
N VAL A 621 21.23 -2.97 -15.12
CA VAL A 621 20.43 -3.11 -13.89
C VAL A 621 18.99 -3.41 -14.28
N VAL A 622 18.46 -4.50 -13.73
CA VAL A 622 17.09 -4.98 -13.94
C VAL A 622 16.41 -5.07 -12.57
N TRP A 623 15.16 -4.67 -12.49
CA TRP A 623 14.31 -4.89 -11.32
C TRP A 623 13.13 -5.80 -11.64
N THR A 624 12.81 -6.67 -10.71
CA THR A 624 11.53 -7.37 -10.62
C THR A 624 11.04 -7.33 -9.18
N SER A 625 9.73 -7.30 -8.97
CA SER A 625 9.17 -7.68 -7.67
C SER A 625 9.43 -9.16 -7.40
N HIS A 626 9.00 -9.66 -6.23
CA HIS A 626 8.83 -11.10 -6.06
C HIS A 626 7.78 -11.60 -7.06
N GLY A 627 8.24 -12.17 -8.17
CA GLY A 627 7.43 -12.43 -9.38
C GLY A 627 6.58 -13.70 -9.34
N GLY A 628 6.47 -14.36 -8.18
CA GLY A 628 5.75 -15.63 -8.04
C GLY A 628 6.48 -16.84 -8.64
N GLN A 629 5.75 -17.93 -8.85
CA GLN A 629 6.31 -19.27 -9.13
C GLN A 629 7.10 -19.40 -10.44
N GLU A 630 6.87 -18.50 -11.39
CA GLU A 630 7.46 -18.49 -12.75
C GLU A 630 8.58 -17.45 -12.94
N THR A 631 9.01 -16.79 -11.86
CA THR A 631 10.00 -15.69 -11.91
C THR A 631 11.25 -16.02 -12.74
N GLY A 632 11.83 -17.21 -12.55
CA GLY A 632 13.05 -17.61 -13.26
C GLY A 632 12.86 -17.78 -14.76
N HIS A 633 11.73 -18.34 -15.21
CA HIS A 633 11.43 -18.45 -16.65
C HIS A 633 11.14 -17.09 -17.28
N ALA A 634 10.50 -16.19 -16.54
CA ALA A 634 10.22 -14.83 -17.00
C ALA A 634 11.51 -14.02 -17.18
N LEU A 635 12.34 -13.95 -16.13
CA LEU A 635 13.61 -13.25 -16.17
C LEU A 635 14.58 -13.84 -17.21
N ALA A 636 14.65 -15.17 -17.35
CA ALA A 636 15.47 -15.79 -18.40
C ALA A 636 15.04 -15.34 -19.80
N ALA A 637 13.74 -15.27 -20.07
CA ALA A 637 13.22 -14.81 -21.35
C ALA A 637 13.61 -13.33 -21.62
N VAL A 638 13.54 -12.47 -20.60
CA VAL A 638 13.94 -11.06 -20.74
C VAL A 638 15.46 -10.91 -20.90
N LEU A 639 16.25 -11.57 -20.06
CA LEU A 639 17.72 -11.45 -20.09
C LEU A 639 18.33 -11.97 -21.39
N LEU A 640 17.73 -12.99 -22.02
CA LEU A 640 18.16 -13.54 -23.30
C LEU A 640 17.50 -12.86 -24.51
N GLY A 641 16.57 -11.91 -24.28
CA GLY A 641 15.88 -11.18 -25.34
C GLY A 641 14.86 -12.02 -26.13
N GLU A 642 14.37 -13.11 -25.55
CA GLU A 642 13.20 -13.85 -26.04
C GLU A 642 11.90 -13.06 -25.75
N ALA A 643 11.91 -12.28 -24.67
CA ALA A 643 10.87 -11.33 -24.30
C ALA A 643 11.45 -9.91 -24.17
N GLU A 644 10.60 -8.92 -24.41
CA GLU A 644 10.95 -7.50 -24.22
C GLU A 644 10.76 -7.10 -22.75
N PRO A 645 11.66 -6.29 -22.17
CA PRO A 645 11.41 -5.64 -20.89
C PRO A 645 10.29 -4.61 -21.09
N ALA A 646 9.14 -4.89 -20.50
CA ALA A 646 7.91 -4.13 -20.75
C ALA A 646 7.42 -3.35 -19.52
N GLY A 647 8.00 -3.59 -18.34
CA GLY A 647 7.60 -2.90 -17.12
C GLY A 647 8.14 -1.47 -17.04
N ARG A 648 7.49 -0.64 -16.22
CA ARG A 648 7.91 0.71 -15.83
C ARG A 648 7.75 0.88 -14.32
N LEU A 649 8.64 1.64 -13.70
CA LEU A 649 8.61 1.86 -12.25
C LEU A 649 7.28 2.49 -11.81
N PRO A 650 6.55 1.88 -10.85
CA PRO A 650 5.31 2.45 -10.35
C PRO A 650 5.53 3.45 -9.20
N GLN A 651 6.76 3.68 -8.78
CA GLN A 651 7.15 4.58 -7.69
C GLN A 651 8.56 5.13 -7.94
N THR A 652 8.88 6.24 -7.30
CA THR A 652 10.18 6.91 -7.42
C THR A 652 11.26 6.15 -6.66
N TRP A 653 12.42 5.98 -7.28
CA TRP A 653 13.61 5.40 -6.65
C TRP A 653 14.59 6.52 -6.31
N TYR A 654 14.69 6.81 -5.03
CA TYR A 654 15.51 7.89 -4.47
C TYR A 654 16.99 7.51 -4.40
N ARG A 655 17.85 8.53 -4.35
CA ARG A 655 19.29 8.36 -4.14
C ARG A 655 19.59 8.05 -2.68
N GLY A 656 20.70 7.37 -2.41
CA GLY A 656 21.10 7.00 -1.05
C GLY A 656 21.44 8.19 -0.15
N ASP A 657 21.73 9.35 -0.72
CA ASP A 657 21.99 10.62 -0.02
C ASP A 657 20.79 11.58 -0.02
N ASP A 658 19.66 11.19 -0.60
CA ASP A 658 18.43 12.00 -0.55
C ASP A 658 17.94 12.11 0.90
N PRO A 659 17.70 13.33 1.43
CA PRO A 659 17.11 13.51 2.74
C PRO A 659 15.61 13.20 2.67
N LEU A 660 15.25 11.93 2.83
CA LEU A 660 13.85 11.52 2.88
C LEU A 660 13.14 12.19 4.07
N PRO A 661 11.91 12.72 3.88
CA PRO A 661 11.11 13.25 4.98
C PRO A 661 10.88 12.22 6.10
N ALA A 662 10.38 12.68 7.25
CA ALA A 662 10.02 11.77 8.35
C ALA A 662 8.87 10.83 7.91
N PRO A 663 8.85 9.55 8.34
CA PRO A 663 7.82 8.60 7.92
C PRO A 663 6.37 9.06 8.18
N LEU A 664 6.13 9.75 9.30
CA LEU A 664 4.80 10.25 9.65
C LEU A 664 4.47 11.64 9.03
N ASP A 665 5.32 12.17 8.15
CA ASP A 665 5.00 13.41 7.43
C ASP A 665 4.16 13.09 6.17
N TYR A 666 2.85 13.10 6.35
CA TYR A 666 1.86 12.76 5.33
C TYR A 666 1.46 13.93 4.42
N ASP A 667 1.87 15.17 4.71
CA ASP A 667 1.68 16.27 3.76
C ASP A 667 2.68 16.16 2.62
N ILE A 668 2.35 15.37 1.59
CA ILE A 668 3.23 15.13 0.44
C ILE A 668 3.67 16.41 -0.26
N ILE A 669 2.88 17.49 -0.14
CA ILE A 669 3.16 18.77 -0.80
C ILE A 669 4.26 19.49 -0.04
N LYS A 670 4.08 19.67 1.27
CA LYS A 670 5.08 20.33 2.11
C LYS A 670 6.34 19.47 2.25
N ALA A 671 6.19 18.19 2.57
CA ALA A 671 7.29 17.23 2.73
C ALA A 671 8.09 17.05 1.43
N GLY A 672 7.44 17.17 0.27
CA GLY A 672 8.08 16.91 -1.03
C GLY A 672 8.22 15.42 -1.30
N TRP A 673 7.13 14.67 -1.09
CA TRP A 673 7.08 13.26 -1.43
C TRP A 673 6.66 13.04 -2.88
N THR A 674 6.99 11.86 -3.40
CA THR A 674 6.61 11.34 -4.73
C THR A 674 7.17 12.17 -5.90
N TYR A 675 7.04 11.66 -7.12
CA TYR A 675 7.40 12.43 -8.32
C TYR A 675 6.66 13.78 -8.44
N GLN A 676 5.52 13.93 -7.77
CA GLN A 676 4.70 15.15 -7.83
C GLN A 676 5.38 16.34 -7.13
N TYR A 677 6.03 16.13 -5.98
CA TYR A 677 6.56 17.22 -5.15
C TYR A 677 8.03 17.05 -4.73
N HIS A 678 8.64 15.90 -5.02
CA HIS A 678 10.04 15.65 -4.70
C HIS A 678 10.97 16.69 -5.31
N ARG A 679 11.88 17.25 -4.50
CA ARG A 679 12.64 18.47 -4.84
C ARG A 679 13.99 18.18 -5.50
N THR A 680 14.59 17.03 -5.24
CA THR A 680 15.84 16.58 -5.87
C THR A 680 15.56 15.70 -7.09
N THR A 681 16.62 15.35 -7.82
CA THR A 681 16.53 14.45 -8.98
C THR A 681 16.66 13.01 -8.47
N PRO A 682 15.66 12.15 -8.71
CA PRO A 682 15.72 10.76 -8.25
C PRO A 682 16.83 9.98 -8.96
N LEU A 683 17.13 8.78 -8.46
CA LEU A 683 18.00 7.83 -9.17
C LEU A 683 17.29 7.29 -10.40
N TYR A 684 16.04 6.84 -10.23
CA TYR A 684 15.12 6.50 -11.31
C TYR A 684 13.73 7.05 -10.99
N ALA A 685 13.15 7.82 -11.91
CA ALA A 685 11.85 8.45 -11.67
C ALA A 685 10.67 7.48 -11.80
N PHE A 686 9.52 7.89 -11.27
CA PHE A 686 8.23 7.28 -11.58
C PHE A 686 8.05 7.13 -13.12
N GLY A 687 7.56 5.97 -13.54
CA GLY A 687 7.37 5.60 -14.94
C GLY A 687 8.65 5.22 -15.69
N HIS A 688 9.82 5.20 -15.06
CA HIS A 688 11.09 4.83 -15.71
C HIS A 688 11.16 3.34 -16.08
N GLY A 689 11.71 3.04 -17.25
CA GLY A 689 12.02 1.69 -17.70
C GLY A 689 12.37 1.66 -19.18
N LEU A 690 13.41 0.92 -19.51
CA LEU A 690 14.00 0.85 -20.86
C LEU A 690 13.39 -0.29 -21.69
N SER A 691 13.51 -0.19 -23.01
CA SER A 691 13.20 -1.24 -23.98
C SER A 691 14.47 -1.69 -24.70
N TYR A 692 14.46 -2.87 -25.33
CA TYR A 692 15.56 -3.30 -26.22
C TYR A 692 15.46 -2.71 -27.63
N THR A 693 14.43 -1.92 -27.92
CA THR A 693 14.26 -1.24 -29.20
C THR A 693 14.00 0.26 -29.01
N ASP A 694 14.25 1.03 -30.06
CA ASP A 694 14.05 2.47 -30.07
C ASP A 694 12.62 2.82 -30.46
N ILE A 695 11.87 3.44 -29.53
CA ILE A 695 10.52 3.93 -29.77
C ILE A 695 10.53 5.46 -29.95
N ALA A 696 10.11 5.99 -31.08
CA ALA A 696 10.04 7.43 -31.33
C ALA A 696 8.65 7.99 -31.04
N TYR A 697 8.58 9.21 -30.49
CA TYR A 697 7.35 9.97 -30.29
C TYR A 697 7.37 11.18 -31.22
N ARG A 698 6.24 11.46 -31.90
CA ARG A 698 6.09 12.65 -32.74
C ARG A 698 4.64 13.10 -32.81
N ASP A 699 4.43 14.29 -33.37
CA ASP A 699 3.12 14.80 -33.77
C ASP A 699 2.11 14.88 -32.61
N LEU A 700 2.53 15.41 -31.44
CA LEU A 700 1.60 15.74 -30.36
C LEU A 700 0.69 16.91 -30.78
N LEU A 701 -0.59 16.62 -30.95
CA LEU A 701 -1.60 17.58 -31.39
C LEU A 701 -2.76 17.59 -30.38
N LEU A 702 -3.16 18.79 -29.96
CA LEU A 702 -4.39 18.98 -29.20
C LEU A 702 -5.52 19.31 -30.18
N SER A 703 -6.71 18.73 -29.98
CA SER A 703 -7.88 19.03 -30.81
C SER A 703 -8.32 20.49 -30.74
N GLN A 704 -7.94 21.19 -29.66
CA GLN A 704 -8.15 22.61 -29.44
C GLN A 704 -7.09 23.16 -28.46
N PRO A 705 -6.67 24.43 -28.59
CA PRO A 705 -5.64 25.03 -27.72
C PRO A 705 -6.18 25.47 -26.35
N SER A 706 -7.50 25.34 -26.12
CA SER A 706 -8.16 25.71 -24.88
C SER A 706 -9.25 24.73 -24.50
N VAL A 707 -9.52 24.59 -23.20
CA VAL A 707 -10.59 23.74 -22.68
C VAL A 707 -11.42 24.52 -21.66
N ASP A 708 -12.74 24.49 -21.80
CA ASP A 708 -13.64 25.06 -20.79
C ASP A 708 -13.55 24.24 -19.49
N PRO A 709 -13.80 24.82 -18.30
CA PRO A 709 -13.69 24.12 -17.01
C PRO A 709 -14.50 22.82 -16.86
N TYR A 710 -15.51 22.61 -17.71
CA TYR A 710 -16.33 21.38 -17.76
C TYR A 710 -16.19 20.62 -19.09
N GLY A 711 -15.28 21.07 -19.94
CA GLY A 711 -15.01 20.49 -21.25
C GLY A 711 -13.95 19.40 -21.20
N ALA A 712 -13.56 18.95 -22.38
CA ALA A 712 -12.44 18.04 -22.54
C ALA A 712 -11.77 18.27 -23.90
N VAL A 713 -10.46 18.03 -23.95
CA VAL A 713 -9.60 18.14 -25.13
C VAL A 713 -9.01 16.78 -25.47
N ASP A 714 -8.81 16.50 -26.75
CA ASP A 714 -8.12 15.28 -27.18
C ASP A 714 -6.65 15.59 -27.42
N ALA A 715 -5.76 14.81 -26.82
CA ALA A 715 -4.35 14.81 -27.11
C ALA A 715 -4.02 13.59 -27.97
N THR A 716 -3.59 13.82 -29.21
CA THR A 716 -3.20 12.77 -30.15
C THR A 716 -1.68 12.78 -30.34
N VAL A 717 -1.05 11.62 -30.25
CA VAL A 717 0.40 11.44 -30.43
C VAL A 717 0.68 10.21 -31.29
N THR A 718 1.70 10.29 -32.13
CA THR A 718 2.19 9.15 -32.90
C THR A 718 3.40 8.54 -32.23
N VAL A 719 3.34 7.21 -32.03
CA VAL A 719 4.44 6.41 -31.46
C VAL A 719 4.89 5.40 -32.50
N ALA A 720 6.20 5.28 -32.71
CA ALA A 720 6.76 4.47 -33.80
C ALA A 720 7.95 3.64 -33.33
N ASN A 721 7.98 2.36 -33.68
CA ASN A 721 9.15 1.51 -33.43
C ASN A 721 10.14 1.65 -34.59
N GLY A 722 11.25 2.34 -34.33
CA GLY A 722 12.32 2.57 -35.30
C GLY A 722 13.40 1.48 -35.29
N GLY A 723 13.39 0.59 -34.31
CA GLY A 723 14.40 -0.44 -34.15
C GLY A 723 14.05 -1.78 -34.82
N PRO A 724 14.95 -2.78 -34.73
CA PRO A 724 14.87 -4.01 -35.50
C PRO A 724 14.06 -5.13 -34.84
N ARG A 725 13.58 -4.93 -33.61
CA ARG A 725 12.81 -5.92 -32.83
C ARG A 725 11.49 -5.32 -32.35
N PRO A 726 10.47 -6.16 -32.05
CA PRO A 726 9.24 -5.68 -31.44
C PRO A 726 9.54 -4.94 -30.13
N GLY A 727 8.73 -3.97 -29.78
CA GLY A 727 8.89 -3.20 -28.54
C GLY A 727 7.55 -2.99 -27.85
N THR A 728 7.59 -2.93 -26.53
CA THR A 728 6.45 -2.53 -25.70
C THR A 728 6.76 -1.20 -25.04
N GLU A 729 5.86 -0.24 -25.21
CA GLU A 729 5.98 1.11 -24.69
C GLU A 729 4.79 1.49 -23.82
N VAL A 730 5.06 2.18 -22.71
CA VAL A 730 4.01 2.79 -21.88
C VAL A 730 4.04 4.28 -22.16
N VAL A 731 3.04 4.75 -22.91
CA VAL A 731 2.89 6.16 -23.25
C VAL A 731 2.21 6.85 -22.07
N GLN A 732 2.93 7.74 -21.40
CA GLN A 732 2.43 8.47 -20.23
C GLN A 732 2.08 9.90 -20.62
N VAL A 733 0.91 10.36 -20.21
CA VAL A 733 0.41 11.72 -20.44
C VAL A 733 0.25 12.41 -19.11
N TYR A 734 0.98 13.51 -18.93
CA TYR A 734 0.96 14.34 -17.74
C TYR A 734 0.35 15.71 -18.04
N VAL A 735 -0.15 16.35 -16.99
CA VAL A 735 -0.57 17.76 -17.00
C VAL A 735 0.23 18.55 -15.96
N ARG A 736 0.51 19.82 -16.26
CA ARG A 736 1.13 20.76 -15.33
C ARG A 736 0.48 22.13 -15.44
N ALA A 737 0.17 22.75 -14.30
CA ALA A 737 -0.22 24.16 -14.23
C ALA A 737 1.05 25.04 -14.22
N LEU A 738 1.06 26.11 -15.03
CA LEU A 738 2.22 27.02 -15.12
C LEU A 738 2.08 28.28 -14.26
N ASP A 739 0.83 28.68 -13.98
CA ASP A 739 0.51 29.93 -13.28
C ASP A 739 -0.38 29.65 -12.04
N ALA A 740 -0.12 28.54 -11.34
CA ALA A 740 -0.92 28.13 -10.18
C ALA A 740 -0.73 29.09 -8.98
N ARG A 741 -1.84 29.42 -8.30
CA ARG A 741 -1.82 30.23 -7.06
C ARG A 741 -1.43 29.44 -5.80
N TYR A 742 -1.19 28.15 -5.96
CA TYR A 742 -0.85 27.19 -4.92
C TYR A 742 0.41 26.42 -5.31
N GLU A 743 1.02 25.69 -4.36
CA GLU A 743 2.10 24.75 -4.69
C GLU A 743 1.52 23.57 -5.49
N ALA A 744 1.67 23.65 -6.81
CA ALA A 744 1.20 22.67 -7.77
C ALA A 744 2.22 21.55 -7.96
N PRO A 745 1.76 20.33 -8.32
CA PRO A 745 2.66 19.23 -8.61
C PRO A 745 3.53 19.55 -9.83
N LYS A 746 4.78 19.10 -9.81
CA LYS A 746 5.74 19.22 -10.93
C LYS A 746 5.20 18.59 -12.20
N LEU A 747 4.53 17.45 -12.06
CA LEU A 747 3.74 16.76 -13.07
C LEU A 747 2.61 16.03 -12.34
N ARG A 748 1.46 15.90 -13.00
CA ARG A 748 0.38 15.02 -12.55
C ARG A 748 0.01 14.08 -13.69
N LEU A 749 0.05 12.77 -13.45
CA LEU A 749 -0.38 11.78 -14.43
C LEU A 749 -1.86 12.01 -14.73
N ALA A 750 -2.18 12.19 -16.01
CA ALA A 750 -3.54 12.38 -16.48
C ALA A 750 -4.07 11.09 -17.12
N ASP A 751 -3.25 10.42 -17.94
CA ASP A 751 -3.61 9.19 -18.63
C ASP A 751 -2.34 8.39 -19.01
N PHE A 752 -2.50 7.11 -19.31
CA PHE A 752 -1.47 6.27 -19.88
C PHE A 752 -2.04 5.18 -20.77
N ARG A 753 -1.20 4.65 -21.66
CA ARG A 753 -1.53 3.48 -22.47
C ARG A 753 -0.29 2.65 -22.79
N LYS A 754 -0.37 1.36 -22.51
CA LYS A 754 0.64 0.39 -22.95
C LYS A 754 0.35 -0.07 -24.37
N VAL A 755 1.38 -0.10 -25.22
CA VAL A 755 1.27 -0.51 -26.62
C VAL A 755 2.44 -1.38 -27.03
N ARG A 756 2.13 -2.47 -27.74
CA ARG A 756 3.13 -3.25 -28.48
C ARG A 756 3.20 -2.78 -29.92
N LEU A 757 4.42 -2.60 -30.42
CA LEU A 757 4.74 -2.17 -31.78
C LEU A 757 5.75 -3.12 -32.44
N GLU A 758 5.41 -3.64 -33.61
CA GLU A 758 6.33 -4.43 -34.43
C GLU A 758 7.40 -3.52 -35.10
N PRO A 759 8.54 -4.05 -35.58
CA PRO A 759 9.57 -3.25 -36.25
C PRO A 759 9.02 -2.43 -37.42
N GLY A 760 9.27 -1.12 -37.40
CA GLY A 760 8.76 -0.17 -38.42
C GLY A 760 7.29 0.20 -38.27
N GLU A 761 6.55 -0.36 -37.31
CA GLU A 761 5.16 0.02 -37.04
C GLU A 761 5.09 1.43 -36.46
N SER A 762 4.06 2.18 -36.84
CA SER A 762 3.66 3.44 -36.21
C SER A 762 2.20 3.36 -35.82
N ARG A 763 1.85 3.86 -34.63
CA ARG A 763 0.48 3.90 -34.12
C ARG A 763 0.16 5.29 -33.59
N GLU A 764 -1.00 5.79 -33.98
CA GLU A 764 -1.58 7.01 -33.43
C GLU A 764 -2.40 6.65 -32.19
N LEU A 765 -2.21 7.39 -31.10
CA LEU A 765 -2.92 7.23 -29.85
C LEU A 765 -3.60 8.53 -29.46
N THR A 766 -4.88 8.45 -29.13
CA THR A 766 -5.67 9.58 -28.63
C THR A 766 -6.05 9.37 -27.18
N PHE A 767 -5.84 10.43 -26.39
CA PHE A 767 -6.15 10.53 -24.96
C PHE A 767 -7.18 11.64 -24.75
N ARG A 768 -8.30 11.32 -24.09
CA ARG A 768 -9.36 12.28 -23.80
C ARG A 768 -9.08 12.91 -22.44
N LEU A 769 -8.69 14.18 -22.44
CA LEU A 769 -8.33 14.90 -21.21
C LEU A 769 -9.49 15.81 -20.79
N SER A 770 -10.16 15.47 -19.68
CA SER A 770 -11.18 16.34 -19.08
C SER A 770 -10.56 17.47 -18.28
N ALA A 771 -11.22 18.62 -18.25
CA ALA A 771 -10.77 19.73 -17.43
C ALA A 771 -10.72 19.37 -15.93
N GLU A 772 -11.53 18.42 -15.47
CA GLU A 772 -11.48 17.90 -14.09
C GLU A 772 -10.11 17.31 -13.72
N GLN A 773 -9.35 16.78 -14.68
CA GLN A 773 -7.97 16.29 -14.42
C GLN A 773 -6.99 17.43 -14.11
N LEU A 774 -7.34 18.67 -14.46
CA LEU A 774 -6.60 19.89 -14.11
C LEU A 774 -7.04 20.47 -12.75
N ALA A 775 -8.09 19.92 -12.14
CA ALA A 775 -8.67 20.48 -10.93
C ALA A 775 -7.75 20.29 -9.71
N HIS A 776 -7.85 21.20 -8.75
CA HIS A 776 -7.24 21.07 -7.44
C HIS A 776 -8.29 21.32 -6.36
N TRP A 777 -8.00 20.90 -5.14
CA TRP A 777 -8.86 21.19 -4.00
C TRP A 777 -8.61 22.61 -3.52
N ASP A 778 -9.63 23.46 -3.63
CA ASP A 778 -9.57 24.83 -3.16
C ASP A 778 -10.08 24.92 -1.72
N VAL A 779 -9.14 25.02 -0.78
CA VAL A 779 -9.43 25.14 0.66
C VAL A 779 -10.26 26.38 0.99
N ALA A 780 -10.28 27.42 0.14
CA ALA A 780 -11.11 28.59 0.38
C ALA A 780 -12.61 28.33 0.15
N THR A 781 -12.95 27.36 -0.70
CA THR A 781 -14.33 27.05 -1.08
C THR A 781 -14.78 25.66 -0.59
N GLY A 782 -13.85 24.78 -0.23
CA GLY A 782 -14.14 23.40 0.16
C GLY A 782 -14.61 22.55 -1.02
N ALA A 783 -14.09 22.80 -2.21
CA ALA A 783 -14.47 22.10 -3.43
C ALA A 783 -13.31 21.99 -4.43
N PHE A 784 -13.42 21.02 -5.35
CA PHE A 784 -12.54 20.96 -6.51
C PHE A 784 -12.83 22.11 -7.48
N THR A 785 -11.79 22.78 -7.95
CA THR A 785 -11.89 23.85 -8.97
C THR A 785 -10.79 23.72 -10.02
N VAL A 786 -11.09 24.19 -11.23
CA VAL A 786 -10.12 24.34 -12.32
C VAL A 786 -9.81 25.82 -12.49
N ASP A 787 -8.57 26.20 -12.26
CA ASP A 787 -8.15 27.59 -12.37
C ASP A 787 -8.00 28.02 -13.83
N PRO A 788 -8.50 29.21 -14.20
CA PRO A 788 -8.15 29.80 -15.48
C PRO A 788 -6.66 30.12 -15.54
N GLY A 789 -6.01 29.81 -16.67
CA GLY A 789 -4.57 29.99 -16.81
C GLY A 789 -3.95 29.09 -17.86
N ARG A 790 -2.61 29.07 -17.88
CA ARG A 790 -1.84 28.23 -18.78
C ARG A 790 -1.47 26.91 -18.14
N TYR A 791 -1.61 25.86 -18.93
CA TYR A 791 -1.28 24.50 -18.61
C TYR A 791 -0.42 23.91 -19.73
N GLU A 792 0.25 22.81 -19.44
CA GLU A 792 0.94 22.00 -20.43
C GLU A 792 0.40 20.57 -20.39
N VAL A 793 0.14 20.01 -21.57
CA VAL A 793 -0.03 18.58 -21.78
C VAL A 793 1.32 18.02 -22.22
N ILE A 794 1.80 17.03 -21.48
CA ILE A 794 3.17 16.53 -21.61
C ILE A 794 3.09 15.04 -21.90
N VAL A 795 3.60 14.60 -23.04
CA VAL A 795 3.84 13.18 -23.31
C VAL A 795 5.27 12.87 -22.90
N ALA A 796 5.44 11.83 -22.08
CA ALA A 796 6.72 11.47 -21.50
C ALA A 796 6.94 9.95 -21.50
N ARG A 797 8.21 9.56 -21.34
CA ARG A 797 8.61 8.16 -21.10
C ARG A 797 8.61 7.80 -19.62
N SER A 798 8.82 8.80 -18.78
CA SER A 798 8.88 8.77 -17.31
C SER A 798 8.69 10.20 -16.81
N ALA A 799 8.45 10.38 -15.51
CA ALA A 799 8.22 11.70 -14.92
C ALA A 799 9.41 12.68 -15.06
N ASP A 800 10.62 12.20 -15.35
CA ASP A 800 11.80 13.02 -15.59
C ASP A 800 12.22 13.09 -17.08
N HIS A 801 11.52 12.39 -17.97
CA HIS A 801 11.83 12.32 -19.40
C HIS A 801 10.64 12.75 -20.28
N PRO A 802 10.25 14.03 -20.25
CA PRO A 802 9.27 14.59 -21.18
C PRO A 802 9.82 14.58 -22.61
N VAL A 803 9.03 14.09 -23.57
CA VAL A 803 9.44 13.99 -24.99
C VAL A 803 8.70 14.98 -25.89
N LEU A 804 7.42 15.24 -25.62
CA LEU A 804 6.60 16.20 -26.36
C LEU A 804 5.75 17.02 -25.39
N MET A 805 5.52 18.29 -25.71
CA MET A 805 4.72 19.20 -24.89
C MET A 805 3.82 20.04 -25.78
N ALA A 806 2.58 20.25 -25.36
CA ALA A 806 1.63 21.12 -26.02
C ALA A 806 0.98 22.08 -25.01
N PRO A 807 0.89 23.39 -25.33
CA PRO A 807 0.25 24.36 -24.45
C PRO A 807 -1.27 24.18 -24.46
N LEU A 808 -1.89 24.31 -23.30
CA LEU A 808 -3.33 24.29 -23.10
C LEU A 808 -3.73 25.52 -22.27
N THR A 809 -4.81 26.19 -22.63
CA THR A 809 -5.35 27.33 -21.87
C THR A 809 -6.73 27.01 -21.30
N VAL A 810 -6.94 27.24 -20.01
CA VAL A 810 -8.28 27.27 -19.43
C VAL A 810 -8.74 28.74 -19.42
N PRO A 811 -9.76 29.12 -20.20
CA PRO A 811 -10.25 30.49 -20.21
C PRO A 811 -11.12 30.76 -18.97
N GLY A 812 -11.13 32.01 -18.52
CA GLY A 812 -11.98 32.42 -17.40
C GLY A 812 -11.40 33.63 -16.67
N ALA A 813 -12.16 34.13 -15.70
CA ALA A 813 -11.68 35.16 -14.78
C ALA A 813 -10.89 34.49 -13.65
N ALA A 814 -9.86 35.17 -13.14
CA ALA A 814 -9.16 34.74 -11.94
C ALA A 814 -10.14 34.47 -10.79
N ALA A 815 -9.82 33.50 -9.95
CA ALA A 815 -10.63 33.20 -8.78
C ALA A 815 -10.81 34.45 -7.90
N ALA A 816 -12.00 34.58 -7.32
CA ALA A 816 -12.24 35.64 -6.36
C ALA A 816 -11.42 35.38 -5.09
N PRO A 817 -10.96 36.44 -4.40
CA PRO A 817 -10.34 36.32 -3.08
C PRO A 817 -11.23 35.54 -2.09
N ARG A 818 -10.61 34.86 -1.12
CA ARG A 818 -11.33 34.17 -0.02
C ARG A 818 -12.16 35.19 0.75
N ALA A 819 -13.46 34.97 0.86
CA ALA A 819 -14.34 35.86 1.63
C ALA A 819 -14.06 35.74 3.14
N GLY A 820 -13.50 36.78 3.76
CA GLY A 820 -13.12 36.78 5.18
C GLY A 820 -14.23 37.22 6.14
N VAL A 821 -15.07 38.18 5.73
CA VAL A 821 -16.08 38.79 6.60
C VAL A 821 -17.43 38.10 6.48
N GLY A 822 -18.08 37.82 7.62
CA GLY A 822 -19.39 37.19 7.71
C GLY A 822 -19.41 35.69 7.39
N ARG A 823 -18.24 35.07 7.23
CA ARG A 823 -18.06 33.63 6.97
C ARG A 823 -17.34 32.96 8.13
N ARG A 824 -17.79 31.76 8.50
CA ARG A 824 -17.04 30.86 9.40
C ARG A 824 -15.99 30.15 8.54
N ILE A 825 -14.71 30.36 8.86
CA ILE A 825 -13.57 29.74 8.20
C ILE A 825 -13.04 28.66 9.13
N GLN A 826 -12.88 27.43 8.64
CA GLN A 826 -12.28 26.37 9.46
C GLN A 826 -10.77 26.63 9.59
N ALA A 827 -10.21 26.31 10.75
CA ALA A 827 -8.78 26.44 10.97
C ALA A 827 -7.98 25.51 10.05
N VAL A 828 -8.53 24.34 9.71
CA VAL A 828 -7.89 23.34 8.83
C VAL A 828 -7.84 23.78 7.36
N ASP A 829 -8.62 24.78 6.96
CA ASP A 829 -8.68 25.30 5.59
C ASP A 829 -7.53 26.28 5.28
N PHE A 830 -6.37 26.11 5.93
CA PHE A 830 -5.17 26.88 5.67
C PHE A 830 -4.56 26.53 4.30
N ASP A 831 -3.85 27.48 3.71
CA ASP A 831 -3.09 27.30 2.47
C ASP A 831 -1.68 26.76 2.75
N ASP A 832 -1.10 27.10 3.89
CA ASP A 832 0.19 26.62 4.39
C ASP A 832 0.25 26.73 5.92
N TYR A 833 1.21 26.06 6.55
CA TYR A 833 1.35 26.02 8.00
C TYR A 833 2.79 25.75 8.45
N GLU A 834 3.13 26.07 9.70
CA GLU A 834 4.39 25.69 10.35
C GLU A 834 4.11 25.18 11.77
N ASP A 835 4.83 24.13 12.19
CA ASP A 835 4.77 23.55 13.54
C ASP A 835 3.34 23.26 14.06
N ALA A 836 2.40 22.93 13.17
CA ALA A 836 1.01 22.62 13.49
C ALA A 836 0.67 21.15 13.24
N THR A 837 -0.27 20.63 14.03
CA THR A 837 -0.86 19.30 13.88
C THR A 837 -2.37 19.44 13.70
N ILE A 838 -2.93 18.70 12.75
CA ILE A 838 -4.38 18.60 12.56
C ILE A 838 -4.89 17.49 13.49
N VAL A 839 -5.95 17.79 14.22
CA VAL A 839 -6.59 16.90 15.20
C VAL A 839 -8.11 16.91 14.98
N ASP A 840 -8.80 16.00 15.65
CA ASP A 840 -10.25 15.91 15.62
C ASP A 840 -10.90 17.09 16.37
N ALA A 841 -11.94 17.70 15.77
CA ALA A 841 -12.72 18.74 16.45
C ALA A 841 -13.72 18.13 17.45
N THR A 842 -14.32 17.01 17.08
CA THR A 842 -15.17 16.18 17.94
C THR A 842 -14.87 14.71 17.67
N ARG A 843 -15.28 13.83 18.58
CA ARG A 843 -15.12 12.38 18.38
C ARG A 843 -15.74 11.87 17.08
N SER A 844 -16.84 12.49 16.61
CA SER A 844 -17.62 12.02 15.46
C SER A 844 -17.33 12.73 14.14
N ASP A 845 -16.95 14.02 14.17
CA ASP A 845 -16.80 14.83 12.96
C ASP A 845 -15.95 16.11 13.17
N GLY A 846 -15.48 16.67 12.05
CA GLY A 846 -14.77 17.94 11.96
C GLY A 846 -13.30 17.88 12.38
N ASP A 847 -12.51 18.81 11.88
CA ASP A 847 -11.08 18.92 12.18
C ASP A 847 -10.79 20.23 12.89
N ALA A 848 -9.74 20.21 13.71
CA ALA A 848 -9.19 21.35 14.42
C ALA A 848 -7.66 21.35 14.28
N VAL A 849 -7.03 22.44 14.68
CA VAL A 849 -5.57 22.59 14.59
C VAL A 849 -5.00 22.97 15.94
N THR A 850 -3.85 22.39 16.28
CA THR A 850 -3.10 22.66 17.51
C THR A 850 -1.62 22.78 17.19
N PRO A 851 -0.80 23.47 18.01
CA PRO A 851 0.65 23.36 17.89
C PRO A 851 1.13 21.92 18.05
N ALA A 852 2.06 21.51 17.19
CA ALA A 852 2.69 20.18 17.24
C ALA A 852 3.54 19.99 18.50
N ASP A 853 4.11 21.07 19.00
CA ASP A 853 4.81 21.15 20.28
C ASP A 853 4.31 22.40 21.02
N PRO A 854 3.62 22.27 22.17
CA PRO A 854 3.10 23.42 22.92
C PRO A 854 4.16 24.45 23.36
N ALA A 855 5.45 24.08 23.36
CA ALA A 855 6.55 25.00 23.66
C ALA A 855 6.95 25.89 22.46
N ARG A 856 6.50 25.56 21.25
CA ARG A 856 6.81 26.29 20.00
C ARG A 856 5.52 26.82 19.38
N PRO A 857 5.52 28.06 18.86
CA PRO A 857 4.33 28.59 18.20
C PRO A 857 4.10 27.87 16.88
N ALA A 858 2.83 27.56 16.60
CA ALA A 858 2.40 27.11 15.28
C ALA A 858 1.84 28.27 14.48
N THR A 859 2.02 28.27 13.17
CA THR A 859 1.48 29.32 12.29
C THR A 859 0.62 28.71 11.20
N LEU A 860 -0.55 29.29 10.95
CA LEU A 860 -1.45 28.95 9.85
C LEU A 860 -1.55 30.14 8.90
N LEU A 861 -1.34 29.90 7.60
CA LEU A 861 -1.41 30.92 6.56
C LEU A 861 -2.67 30.73 5.71
N PHE A 862 -3.44 31.80 5.58
CA PHE A 862 -4.61 31.91 4.72
C PHE A 862 -4.33 32.98 3.68
N ARG A 863 -4.24 32.60 2.40
CA ARG A 863 -3.93 33.52 1.30
C ARG A 863 -5.16 34.27 0.82
N GLU A 864 -4.92 35.47 0.30
CA GLU A 864 -5.89 36.30 -0.43
C GLU A 864 -7.27 36.42 0.26
N VAL A 865 -7.29 36.78 1.56
CA VAL A 865 -8.53 36.95 2.32
C VAL A 865 -9.05 38.38 2.19
N ASP A 866 -10.27 38.55 1.66
CA ASP A 866 -10.98 39.83 1.67
C ASP A 866 -11.49 40.15 3.07
N LEU A 867 -10.83 41.10 3.73
CA LEU A 867 -11.15 41.57 5.07
C LEU A 867 -11.86 42.93 5.06
N SER A 868 -12.44 43.31 3.91
CA SER A 868 -13.13 44.59 3.76
C SER A 868 -14.28 44.75 4.74
N GLY A 869 -14.14 45.72 5.66
CA GLY A 869 -15.15 46.01 6.68
C GLY A 869 -15.01 45.18 7.96
N ALA A 870 -13.98 44.34 8.07
CA ALA A 870 -13.71 43.60 9.31
C ALA A 870 -13.44 44.57 10.47
N SER A 871 -14.17 44.43 11.57
CA SER A 871 -14.01 45.23 12.79
C SER A 871 -13.71 44.40 14.04
N ALA A 872 -14.13 43.13 14.04
CA ALA A 872 -13.85 42.18 15.12
C ALA A 872 -13.56 40.79 14.55
N ILE A 873 -12.89 39.95 15.33
CA ILE A 873 -12.71 38.53 15.05
C ILE A 873 -13.28 37.72 16.21
N GLU A 874 -14.08 36.70 15.88
CA GLU A 874 -14.52 35.65 16.79
C GLU A 874 -13.71 34.38 16.47
N VAL A 875 -13.17 33.73 17.49
CA VAL A 875 -12.40 32.49 17.37
C VAL A 875 -12.99 31.41 18.26
N GLU A 876 -13.03 30.18 17.76
CA GLU A 876 -13.60 29.01 18.44
C GLU A 876 -12.47 28.09 18.90
N THR A 877 -12.30 27.97 20.22
CA THR A 877 -11.14 27.30 20.83
C THR A 877 -11.54 26.36 21.96
N ALA A 878 -10.73 25.32 22.20
CA ALA A 878 -10.84 24.42 23.35
C ALA A 878 -9.47 24.23 24.02
N ARG A 879 -9.44 24.18 25.36
CA ARG A 879 -8.21 24.10 26.18
C ARG A 879 -8.46 23.41 27.52
N GLU A 880 -7.74 22.33 27.79
CA GLU A 880 -7.88 21.50 29.01
C GLU A 880 -7.08 21.99 30.23
N ASP A 881 -6.08 22.86 30.02
CA ASP A 881 -5.12 23.33 31.05
C ASP A 881 -4.24 22.25 31.70
N VAL A 882 -3.89 21.21 30.94
CA VAL A 882 -3.10 20.07 31.45
C VAL A 882 -1.66 20.45 31.82
N ARG A 883 -1.04 21.42 31.13
CA ARG A 883 0.39 21.73 31.24
C ARG A 883 0.72 23.06 31.93
N ALA A 884 -0.29 23.81 32.40
CA ALA A 884 -0.14 25.18 32.93
C ALA A 884 0.61 26.17 32.01
N ILE A 885 0.72 25.83 30.71
CA ILE A 885 1.20 26.74 29.66
C ILE A 885 -0.02 27.56 29.22
N GLY A 886 0.09 28.89 29.27
CA GLY A 886 -0.96 29.80 28.80
C GLY A 886 -1.27 29.58 27.31
N GLY A 887 -2.50 29.86 26.89
CA GLY A 887 -2.90 29.79 25.48
C GLY A 887 -3.13 31.19 24.92
N ARG A 888 -2.48 31.54 23.81
CA ARG A 888 -2.65 32.84 23.15
C ARG A 888 -2.68 32.66 21.64
N LEU A 889 -3.60 33.34 20.97
CA LEU A 889 -3.71 33.39 19.52
C LEU A 889 -3.36 34.81 19.03
N GLU A 890 -2.37 34.92 18.15
CA GLU A 890 -2.02 36.15 17.45
C GLU A 890 -2.57 36.13 16.02
N VAL A 891 -3.28 37.18 15.62
CA VAL A 891 -3.92 37.31 14.30
C VAL A 891 -3.22 38.44 13.54
N ARG A 892 -2.69 38.18 12.34
CA ARG A 892 -1.95 39.17 11.54
C ARG A 892 -2.43 39.23 10.10
N ALA A 893 -2.45 40.43 9.51
CA ALA A 893 -2.53 40.63 8.07
C ALA A 893 -1.17 41.15 7.57
N GLY A 894 -0.44 40.32 6.83
CA GLY A 894 0.97 40.57 6.51
C GLY A 894 1.81 40.80 7.78
N SER A 895 2.45 41.98 7.89
CA SER A 895 3.26 42.35 9.07
C SER A 895 2.47 43.01 10.19
N ARG A 896 1.18 43.30 10.00
CA ARG A 896 0.34 44.04 10.95
C ARG A 896 -0.41 43.08 11.87
N VAL A 897 -0.20 43.21 13.18
CA VAL A 897 -1.03 42.54 14.20
C VAL A 897 -2.42 43.16 14.22
N LEU A 898 -3.45 42.32 14.12
CA LEU A 898 -4.85 42.71 14.09
C LEU A 898 -5.51 42.56 15.45
N ALA A 899 -5.24 41.44 16.12
CA ALA A 899 -5.73 41.09 17.44
C ALA A 899 -4.77 40.11 18.13
N GLU A 900 -4.74 40.16 19.46
CA GLU A 900 -4.20 39.11 20.32
C GLU A 900 -5.30 38.63 21.23
N ILE A 901 -5.50 37.32 21.31
CA ILE A 901 -6.62 36.69 22.02
C ILE A 901 -6.06 35.70 23.03
N GLU A 902 -6.30 35.95 24.31
CA GLU A 902 -6.03 34.97 25.37
C GLU A 902 -7.07 33.84 25.29
N VAL A 903 -6.61 32.59 25.29
CA VAL A 903 -7.45 31.40 25.14
C VAL A 903 -7.87 30.90 26.53
N PRO A 904 -9.19 30.96 26.86
CA PRO A 904 -9.69 30.54 28.15
C PRO A 904 -9.58 29.02 28.31
N VAL A 905 -9.48 28.56 29.57
CA VAL A 905 -9.56 27.14 29.91
C VAL A 905 -11.02 26.68 29.83
N THR A 906 -11.28 25.65 29.04
CA THR A 906 -12.60 25.04 28.87
C THR A 906 -12.76 23.71 29.61
N GLY A 907 -11.65 23.10 30.03
CA GLY A 907 -11.61 21.92 30.90
C GLY A 907 -11.64 20.56 30.17
N ASP A 908 -12.01 20.54 28.89
CA ASP A 908 -11.99 19.36 28.02
C ASP A 908 -11.64 19.77 26.58
N ARG A 909 -10.91 18.95 25.82
CA ARG A 909 -10.47 19.22 24.44
C ARG A 909 -11.61 19.29 23.43
N TYR A 910 -12.78 18.77 23.77
CA TYR A 910 -14.01 18.83 23.01
C TYR A 910 -15.00 19.88 23.56
N ALA A 911 -14.66 20.55 24.67
CA ALA A 911 -15.45 21.67 25.20
C ALA A 911 -15.03 22.98 24.50
N TRP A 912 -15.76 23.35 23.46
CA TRP A 912 -15.51 24.55 22.66
C TRP A 912 -16.12 25.81 23.26
N THR A 913 -15.41 26.94 23.14
CA THR A 913 -15.93 28.27 23.47
C THR A 913 -15.51 29.30 22.43
N SER A 914 -16.33 30.34 22.25
CA SER A 914 -16.03 31.47 21.38
C SER A 914 -15.45 32.63 22.18
N THR A 915 -14.36 33.22 21.68
CA THR A 915 -13.80 34.48 22.20
C THR A 915 -13.78 35.52 21.08
N THR A 916 -14.26 36.73 21.37
CA THR A 916 -14.28 37.85 20.41
C THR A 916 -13.26 38.91 20.82
N ALA A 917 -12.50 39.42 19.84
CA ALA A 917 -11.63 40.57 20.00
C ALA A 917 -11.91 41.63 18.92
N GLU A 918 -11.98 42.89 19.36
CA GLU A 918 -12.01 44.03 18.45
C GLU A 918 -10.67 44.18 17.73
N LEU A 919 -10.72 44.44 16.42
CA LEU A 919 -9.51 44.70 15.65
C LEU A 919 -8.98 46.09 15.96
N ALA A 920 -7.66 46.23 16.04
CA ALA A 920 -7.02 47.50 16.37
C ALA A 920 -7.42 48.68 15.44
N ALA A 921 -7.78 48.39 14.18
CA ALA A 921 -8.54 49.31 13.32
C ALA A 921 -9.21 48.52 12.17
N PRO A 922 -10.29 49.03 11.55
CA PRO A 922 -10.93 48.41 10.40
C PRO A 922 -9.94 48.10 9.27
N LEU A 923 -10.14 46.97 8.61
CA LEU A 923 -9.38 46.57 7.42
C LEU A 923 -10.21 46.77 6.16
N HIS A 924 -9.49 47.08 5.07
CA HIS A 924 -10.06 47.17 3.74
C HIS A 924 -9.15 46.42 2.76
N GLY A 925 -9.76 45.73 1.80
CA GLY A 925 -9.08 44.98 0.76
C GLY A 925 -8.70 43.56 1.13
N VAL A 926 -7.89 42.97 0.25
CA VAL A 926 -7.45 41.57 0.28
C VAL A 926 -6.07 41.47 0.92
N HIS A 927 -5.90 40.56 1.87
CA HIS A 927 -4.67 40.37 2.64
C HIS A 927 -4.37 38.88 2.84
N ASP A 928 -3.08 38.53 2.89
CA ASP A 928 -2.67 37.27 3.49
C ASP A 928 -2.82 37.35 5.02
N LEU A 929 -3.57 36.41 5.58
CA LEU A 929 -3.88 36.31 7.00
C LEU A 929 -3.03 35.19 7.63
N SER A 930 -2.36 35.51 8.73
CA SER A 930 -1.58 34.56 9.52
C SER A 930 -2.18 34.43 10.92
N LEU A 931 -2.41 33.20 11.37
CA LEU A 931 -2.82 32.88 12.73
C LEU A 931 -1.67 32.16 13.43
N THR A 932 -1.14 32.74 14.51
CA THR A 932 -0.06 32.12 15.30
C THR A 932 -0.59 31.65 16.65
N LEU A 933 -0.54 30.35 16.87
CA LEU A 933 -1.05 29.66 18.06
C LEU A 933 0.11 29.45 19.03
N HIS A 934 0.01 30.01 20.24
CA HIS A 934 0.97 29.85 21.32
C HIS A 934 0.38 29.01 22.46
N GLY A 935 1.05 27.92 22.84
CA GLY A 935 0.64 27.07 23.95
C GLY A 935 -0.24 25.89 23.53
N ASP A 936 -0.87 25.24 24.52
CA ASP A 936 -1.60 23.98 24.34
C ASP A 936 -3.11 24.23 24.24
N PHE A 937 -3.61 24.46 23.02
CA PHE A 937 -5.04 24.62 22.75
C PHE A 937 -5.39 24.22 21.32
N ARG A 938 -6.66 23.87 21.09
CA ARG A 938 -7.21 23.56 19.77
C ARG A 938 -7.98 24.76 19.22
N LEU A 939 -7.83 25.04 17.93
CA LEU A 939 -8.59 26.01 17.16
C LEU A 939 -9.41 25.27 16.10
N SER A 940 -10.74 25.35 16.15
CA SER A 940 -11.60 24.72 15.13
C SER A 940 -11.94 25.67 14.00
N ALA A 941 -12.27 26.93 14.32
CA ALA A 941 -12.69 27.91 13.34
C ALA A 941 -12.55 29.35 13.84
N PHE A 942 -12.71 30.30 12.92
CA PHE A 942 -12.81 31.73 13.20
C PHE A 942 -13.76 32.45 12.23
N ARG A 943 -14.15 33.67 12.57
CA ARG A 943 -15.02 34.53 11.76
C ARG A 943 -14.70 36.00 11.98
N PHE A 944 -14.59 36.77 10.90
CA PHE A 944 -14.55 38.23 11.00
C PHE A 944 -15.97 38.82 10.95
N GLY A 945 -16.28 39.70 11.90
CA GLY A 945 -17.51 40.49 11.94
C GLY A 945 -17.32 41.86 11.28
N ALA A 946 -18.41 42.40 10.71
CA ALA A 946 -18.46 43.78 10.26
C ALA A 946 -18.92 44.70 11.39
N ALA A 947 -18.50 45.97 11.37
CA ALA A 947 -19.07 46.98 12.24
C ALA A 947 -20.56 47.15 11.90
N GLY A 948 -21.42 46.94 12.89
CA GLY A 948 -22.88 47.09 12.77
C GLY A 948 -23.34 48.52 12.54
#